data_AF-A0A3N5CIB8-F1
#
_entry.id   AF-A0A3N5CIB8-F1
#
_cell.length_a   1.000
_cell.length_b   1.000
_cell.length_c   1.000
_cell.angle_alpha   90.00
_cell.angle_beta   90.00
_cell.angle_gamma   90.00
#
_symmetry.space_group_name_H-M   'P 1'
#
loop_
_entity.id
_entity.type
_entity.pdbx_description
1 polymer ?
#
loop_
_entity_poly.entity_id
_entity_poly.type
_entity_poly.pdbx_seq_one_letter_code
_entity_poly.pdbx_strand_id
1 'polypeptide(L)'
;MLLDFSNLNEEPLKSSVAKAFFENFDFSGDKIDFIITYSHKNKGKSLWIEPILWAEGKKGKSELFKSLAQLILTIGKHKFYTHFPPPYLGAFDAFSFLFVEYHKLDFIFTRSDIDFSVTPSNHNTESFKHLLNELTPLLEKEALIFDYETQNKELKAFIKDNLLYSKRSKIPVDKNNFVHVYFKWVEHVKPSISIEWQQAKKQGILDADFYLADLLSESNETILESLNTILKINHYKFNKKLNNFGAFNFDETSFNDKQKAHQTFWNIYERPPKREFWDYIIERRDLLVSNDIRERKGAFFTPKIWVEKSQEYLAKALGQDYQEDYIIWDCAGGTGNLLRGLLNKANLYLSTLDHNDVAIIKDLAAKNHLKLLENHVFQFDFLNDDFYSEKVPKSLQEILKDKEKLKKLIIYINPPYAEAGNKAKMSGTGEHKAKVARNNKTHETYKDCLGSGANELFAQFFMRIYKELDGCIMASFSKLKYLNSSNFKKFREIFKAKFLEGFMVPADSFDNVKGQFPIGFLVWDTATPPPPLKPTNALNLEVFDSSGEFLGYKKYSCNKVLFLADYLQKFQPTKRDTIFGYLDPGRNSFQHQNLVHISVIDKSQQSHVKYFPIIATTILLVSVFFSIRHCIKATWQNDRDQFYAPYDDAFQDDSEFKNNCLAFMLFHTQNRITTAQGINHFIPFSETEVNAKERYSSHALLDFLKGEIKEPKKSDSLFLNDKKENKPLKFSPSASRVFDAGREIYRYYHYYHKQDFANRPYNANASLYDIKEFFQGRNAQGKLNSPAKAKDEYYKQLYANLQDALKDLAKEIQPKVYEYGFLRE
;
A
#
# COMPACT_ATOMS: atom_id res chain seq x y z
N MET A 1 34.60 -16.47 -43.56
CA MET A 1 34.32 -15.03 -43.71
C MET A 1 34.34 -14.43 -42.34
N LEU A 2 35.14 -13.38 -42.11
CA LEU A 2 34.99 -12.52 -40.94
C LEU A 2 33.54 -12.02 -40.93
N LEU A 3 32.84 -12.20 -39.81
CA LEU A 3 31.50 -11.65 -39.65
C LEU A 3 31.65 -10.14 -39.50
N ASP A 4 31.37 -9.40 -40.56
CA ASP A 4 31.35 -7.94 -40.50
C ASP A 4 29.90 -7.46 -40.29
N PHE A 5 29.61 -7.00 -39.08
CA PHE A 5 28.33 -6.40 -38.74
C PHE A 5 28.36 -4.87 -38.66
N SER A 6 29.52 -4.25 -38.95
CA SER A 6 29.78 -2.82 -38.71
C SER A 6 28.80 -1.88 -39.43
N ASN A 7 28.31 -2.29 -40.59
CA ASN A 7 27.40 -1.50 -41.44
C ASN A 7 25.92 -1.86 -41.27
N LEU A 8 25.56 -2.74 -40.32
CA LEU A 8 24.18 -3.15 -40.10
C LEU A 8 23.43 -2.15 -39.20
N ASN A 9 22.19 -1.84 -39.60
CA ASN A 9 21.22 -1.21 -38.70
C ASN A 9 20.80 -2.19 -37.58
N GLU A 10 20.21 -1.66 -36.51
CA GLU A 10 19.96 -2.40 -35.26
C GLU A 10 19.10 -3.68 -35.44
N GLU A 11 18.00 -3.61 -36.20
CA GLU A 11 17.15 -4.79 -36.46
C GLU A 11 17.81 -5.86 -37.36
N PRO A 12 18.43 -5.50 -38.50
CA PRO A 12 19.26 -6.43 -39.28
C PRO A 12 20.42 -7.04 -38.49
N LEU A 13 21.03 -6.28 -37.58
CA LEU A 13 22.09 -6.75 -36.69
C LEU A 13 21.56 -7.88 -35.80
N LYS A 14 20.45 -7.67 -35.08
CA LYS A 14 19.82 -8.68 -34.22
C LYS A 14 19.59 -9.99 -34.98
N SER A 15 18.93 -9.92 -36.13
CA SER A 15 18.64 -11.11 -36.96
C SER A 15 19.92 -11.82 -37.45
N SER A 16 20.97 -11.06 -37.77
CA SER A 16 22.26 -11.61 -38.23
C SER A 16 23.04 -12.27 -37.09
N VAL A 17 23.07 -11.68 -35.90
CA VAL A 17 23.67 -12.27 -34.70
C VAL A 17 22.94 -13.56 -34.29
N ALA A 18 21.61 -13.56 -34.30
CA ALA A 18 20.81 -14.76 -34.05
C ALA A 18 21.18 -15.90 -35.02
N LYS A 19 21.22 -15.60 -36.33
CA LYS A 19 21.58 -16.59 -37.36
C LYS A 19 23.02 -17.09 -37.23
N ALA A 20 23.96 -16.21 -36.89
CA ALA A 20 25.38 -16.56 -36.85
C ALA A 20 25.79 -17.39 -35.62
N PHE A 21 25.10 -17.21 -34.50
CA PHE A 21 25.51 -17.79 -33.21
C PHE A 21 24.45 -18.66 -32.53
N PHE A 22 23.17 -18.48 -32.85
CA PHE A 22 22.05 -19.14 -32.17
C PHE A 22 21.15 -19.94 -33.14
N GLU A 23 21.70 -20.46 -34.23
CA GLU A 23 20.96 -21.18 -35.29
C GLU A 23 20.08 -22.35 -34.78
N ASN A 24 20.48 -22.97 -33.66
CA ASN A 24 19.74 -24.08 -33.04
C ASN A 24 18.62 -23.63 -32.07
N PHE A 25 18.34 -22.34 -31.99
CA PHE A 25 17.35 -21.74 -31.08
C PHE A 25 16.33 -20.91 -31.85
N ASP A 26 15.19 -20.66 -31.21
CA ASP A 26 14.16 -19.77 -31.74
C ASP A 26 14.46 -18.32 -31.30
N PHE A 27 14.60 -17.41 -32.26
CA PHE A 27 14.84 -15.98 -32.03
C PHE A 27 13.55 -15.16 -32.19
N SER A 28 13.31 -14.24 -31.26
CA SER A 28 12.22 -13.26 -31.31
C SER A 28 12.61 -11.94 -30.64
N GLY A 29 11.83 -10.88 -30.88
CA GLY A 29 11.97 -9.58 -30.21
C GLY A 29 10.61 -8.89 -30.06
N ASP A 30 10.43 -8.16 -28.95
CA ASP A 30 9.27 -7.28 -28.70
C ASP A 30 9.68 -6.14 -27.75
N LYS A 31 9.37 -6.25 -26.45
CA LYS A 31 9.82 -5.28 -25.43
C LYS A 31 11.26 -5.49 -25.04
N ILE A 32 11.71 -6.73 -25.03
CA ILE A 32 13.12 -7.09 -25.00
C ILE A 32 13.54 -7.29 -26.45
N ASP A 33 14.61 -6.60 -26.82
CA ASP A 33 15.11 -6.50 -28.18
C ASP A 33 15.55 -7.84 -28.76
N PHE A 34 16.11 -8.72 -27.93
CA PHE A 34 16.67 -9.99 -28.37
C PHE A 34 16.36 -11.11 -27.38
N ILE A 35 15.46 -12.02 -27.78
CA ILE A 35 15.03 -13.17 -26.98
C ILE A 35 15.41 -14.44 -27.74
N ILE A 36 16.22 -15.28 -27.11
CA ILE A 36 16.53 -16.63 -27.57
C ILE A 36 15.78 -17.62 -26.70
N THR A 37 15.05 -18.53 -27.35
CA THR A 37 14.30 -19.59 -26.67
C THR A 37 14.60 -20.96 -27.28
N TYR A 38 14.35 -22.02 -26.51
CA TYR A 38 14.45 -23.39 -26.96
C TYR A 38 13.08 -24.08 -26.85
N SER A 39 12.57 -24.56 -27.99
CA SER A 39 11.32 -25.34 -28.03
C SER A 39 11.60 -26.81 -27.73
N HIS A 40 11.14 -27.28 -26.57
CA HIS A 40 11.18 -28.69 -26.21
C HIS A 40 10.10 -29.44 -26.99
N LYS A 41 10.50 -30.40 -27.84
CA LYS A 41 9.58 -31.16 -28.69
C LYS A 41 9.55 -32.63 -28.28
N ASN A 42 8.35 -33.23 -28.29
CA ASN A 42 8.17 -34.68 -28.16
C ASN A 42 7.29 -35.20 -29.29
N LYS A 43 7.80 -36.18 -30.05
CA LYS A 43 7.15 -36.72 -31.27
C LYS A 43 6.65 -35.62 -32.22
N GLY A 44 7.46 -34.57 -32.41
CA GLY A 44 7.15 -33.45 -33.31
C GLY A 44 6.16 -32.41 -32.78
N LYS A 45 5.58 -32.58 -31.57
CA LYS A 45 4.73 -31.58 -30.92
C LYS A 45 5.53 -30.78 -29.88
N SER A 46 5.39 -29.45 -29.90
CA SER A 46 5.99 -28.55 -28.90
C SER A 46 5.34 -28.80 -27.53
N LEU A 47 6.13 -29.16 -26.54
CA LEU A 47 5.72 -29.36 -25.15
C LEU A 47 5.73 -28.04 -24.38
N TRP A 48 6.84 -27.31 -24.44
CA TRP A 48 7.01 -26.00 -23.81
C TRP A 48 8.18 -25.22 -24.44
N ILE A 49 8.21 -23.90 -24.22
CA ILE A 49 9.22 -22.97 -24.74
C ILE A 49 10.04 -22.45 -23.55
N GLU A 50 11.34 -22.69 -23.58
CA GLU A 50 12.28 -22.27 -22.54
C GLU A 50 13.03 -21.01 -22.97
N PRO A 51 12.99 -19.89 -22.21
CA PRO A 51 13.86 -18.75 -22.47
C PRO A 51 15.30 -19.06 -22.08
N ILE A 52 16.23 -18.79 -22.99
CA ILE A 52 17.65 -19.12 -22.90
C ILE A 52 18.50 -17.86 -22.69
N LEU A 53 18.14 -16.77 -23.37
CA LEU A 53 18.83 -15.50 -23.26
C LEU A 53 17.87 -14.34 -23.51
N TRP A 54 17.99 -13.30 -22.68
CA TRP A 54 17.45 -11.97 -22.98
C TRP A 54 18.60 -11.01 -23.16
N ALA A 55 18.60 -10.23 -24.24
CA ALA A 55 19.66 -9.27 -24.51
C ALA A 55 19.13 -7.96 -25.11
N GLU A 56 19.93 -6.91 -24.94
CA GLU A 56 19.77 -5.61 -25.60
C GLU A 56 20.80 -5.48 -26.73
N GLY A 57 20.35 -5.21 -27.96
CA GLY A 57 21.23 -5.03 -29.12
C GLY A 57 21.34 -3.56 -29.50
N LYS A 58 22.54 -3.07 -29.82
CA LYS A 58 22.76 -1.70 -30.31
C LYS A 58 23.52 -1.66 -31.64
N LYS A 59 23.14 -0.76 -32.53
CA LYS A 59 23.89 -0.54 -33.78
C LYS A 59 25.30 0.02 -33.51
N GLY A 60 26.24 -0.31 -34.40
CA GLY A 60 27.61 0.22 -34.34
C GLY A 60 28.34 -0.21 -33.06
N LYS A 61 29.24 0.63 -32.56
CA LYS A 61 29.94 0.41 -31.28
C LYS A 61 29.15 1.07 -30.15
N SER A 62 28.92 0.36 -29.06
CA SER A 62 28.13 0.85 -27.92
C SER A 62 28.80 0.57 -26.58
N GLU A 63 28.31 1.21 -25.52
CA GLU A 63 28.70 0.88 -24.15
C GLU A 63 27.83 -0.25 -23.61
N LEU A 64 28.37 -1.48 -23.64
CA LEU A 64 27.61 -2.71 -23.32
C LEU A 64 26.98 -2.69 -21.90
N PHE A 65 27.65 -2.11 -20.91
CA PHE A 65 27.09 -2.00 -19.55
C PHE A 65 25.89 -1.06 -19.50
N LYS A 66 25.89 0.04 -20.28
CA LYS A 66 24.70 0.90 -20.42
C LYS A 66 23.56 0.15 -21.10
N SER A 67 23.87 -0.62 -22.14
CA SER A 67 22.88 -1.46 -22.82
C SER A 67 22.29 -2.53 -21.90
N LEU A 68 23.10 -3.15 -21.03
CA LEU A 68 22.62 -4.10 -20.04
C LEU A 68 21.81 -3.42 -18.92
N ALA A 69 22.22 -2.24 -18.44
CA ALA A 69 21.43 -1.46 -17.48
C ALA A 69 20.05 -1.08 -18.06
N GLN A 70 20.01 -0.73 -19.35
CA GLN A 70 18.76 -0.53 -20.09
C GLN A 70 17.91 -1.81 -20.14
N LEU A 71 18.50 -2.98 -20.41
CA LEU A 71 17.79 -4.27 -20.36
C LEU A 71 17.18 -4.53 -18.97
N ILE A 72 17.94 -4.30 -17.90
CA ILE A 72 17.49 -4.51 -16.52
C ILE A 72 16.31 -3.60 -16.19
N LEU A 73 16.37 -2.31 -16.57
CA LEU A 73 15.22 -1.41 -16.40
C LEU A 73 14.00 -1.86 -17.21
N THR A 74 14.20 -2.36 -18.44
CA THR A 74 13.12 -2.93 -19.26
C THR A 74 12.47 -4.15 -18.59
N ILE A 75 13.29 -5.09 -18.07
CA ILE A 75 12.83 -6.28 -17.33
C ILE A 75 12.02 -5.86 -16.10
N GLY A 76 12.52 -4.91 -15.31
CA GLY A 76 11.85 -4.42 -14.12
C GLY A 76 10.53 -3.69 -14.42
N LYS A 77 10.55 -2.80 -15.43
CA LYS A 77 9.38 -2.01 -15.86
C LYS A 77 8.21 -2.88 -16.30
N HIS A 78 8.50 -3.90 -17.10
CA HIS A 78 7.51 -4.83 -17.64
C HIS A 78 7.28 -6.05 -16.74
N LYS A 79 8.02 -6.14 -15.62
CA LYS A 79 7.96 -7.25 -14.66
C LYS A 79 8.26 -8.61 -15.27
N PHE A 80 9.14 -8.68 -16.27
CA PHE A 80 9.49 -9.95 -16.90
C PHE A 80 10.15 -10.94 -15.92
N TYR A 81 10.79 -10.43 -14.87
CA TYR A 81 11.32 -11.21 -13.74
C TYR A 81 10.25 -12.00 -12.96
N THR A 82 8.96 -11.71 -13.16
CA THR A 82 7.85 -12.46 -12.54
C THR A 82 7.43 -13.71 -13.33
N HIS A 83 8.02 -13.92 -14.51
CA HIS A 83 7.90 -15.13 -15.34
C HIS A 83 9.12 -16.05 -15.15
N PHE A 84 9.28 -17.11 -15.95
CA PHE A 84 10.47 -17.98 -15.97
C PHE A 84 11.62 -17.21 -16.66
N PRO A 85 12.63 -16.67 -15.94
CA PRO A 85 13.69 -15.87 -16.54
C PRO A 85 14.75 -16.76 -17.21
N PRO A 86 15.51 -16.24 -18.18
CA PRO A 86 16.58 -16.99 -18.80
C PRO A 86 17.75 -17.19 -17.82
N PRO A 87 18.59 -18.21 -18.02
CA PRO A 87 19.82 -18.38 -17.26
C PRO A 87 20.83 -17.24 -17.45
N TYR A 88 20.79 -16.56 -18.61
CA TYR A 88 21.70 -15.47 -18.96
C TYR A 88 20.94 -14.22 -19.40
N LEU A 89 21.51 -13.07 -19.03
CA LEU A 89 21.26 -11.78 -19.66
C LEU A 89 22.45 -11.42 -20.56
N GLY A 90 22.21 -10.52 -21.52
CA GLY A 90 23.29 -10.04 -22.36
C GLY A 90 23.08 -8.65 -22.92
N ALA A 91 24.14 -8.15 -23.54
CA ALA A 91 24.10 -6.94 -24.34
C ALA A 91 25.09 -7.11 -25.49
N PHE A 92 24.76 -6.65 -26.69
CA PHE A 92 25.66 -6.78 -27.82
C PHE A 92 25.57 -5.60 -28.77
N ASP A 93 26.62 -5.45 -29.56
CA ASP A 93 26.73 -4.43 -30.59
C ASP A 93 27.28 -5.02 -31.88
N ALA A 94 27.78 -4.20 -32.81
CA ALA A 94 28.32 -4.72 -34.07
C ALA A 94 29.67 -5.44 -33.93
N PHE A 95 30.33 -5.34 -32.77
CA PHE A 95 31.70 -5.80 -32.56
C PHE A 95 31.82 -6.88 -31.48
N SER A 96 30.91 -6.90 -30.51
CA SER A 96 31.07 -7.74 -29.33
C SER A 96 29.75 -8.16 -28.69
N PHE A 97 29.80 -9.24 -27.91
CA PHE A 97 28.66 -9.77 -27.14
C PHE A 97 29.06 -9.96 -25.67
N LEU A 98 28.29 -9.37 -24.76
CA LEU A 98 28.38 -9.55 -23.32
C LEU A 98 27.34 -10.56 -22.82
N PHE A 99 27.77 -11.47 -21.95
CA PHE A 99 26.91 -12.36 -21.17
C PHE A 99 27.13 -12.17 -19.68
N VAL A 100 26.05 -12.31 -18.91
CA VAL A 100 26.09 -12.38 -17.45
C VAL A 100 24.98 -13.31 -16.95
N GLU A 101 25.28 -14.09 -15.93
CA GLU A 101 24.30 -15.01 -15.34
C GLU A 101 23.18 -14.22 -14.63
N TYR A 102 21.92 -14.56 -14.93
CA TYR A 102 20.76 -13.82 -14.43
C TYR A 102 20.72 -13.76 -12.88
N HIS A 103 21.02 -14.88 -12.22
CA HIS A 103 20.96 -14.97 -10.75
C HIS A 103 21.98 -14.06 -10.03
N LYS A 104 23.02 -13.58 -10.73
CA LYS A 104 23.96 -12.62 -10.14
C LYS A 104 23.38 -11.22 -10.07
N LEU A 105 22.32 -10.94 -10.82
CA LEU A 105 21.70 -9.62 -10.97
C LEU A 105 20.24 -9.59 -10.50
N ASP A 106 19.63 -10.71 -10.15
CA ASP A 106 18.21 -10.81 -9.86
C ASP A 106 17.76 -10.03 -8.61
N PHE A 107 18.66 -9.87 -7.63
CA PHE A 107 18.44 -9.10 -6.41
C PHE A 107 18.06 -7.63 -6.69
N ILE A 108 18.41 -7.11 -7.87
CA ILE A 108 18.09 -5.74 -8.29
C ILE A 108 16.58 -5.55 -8.40
N PHE A 109 15.84 -6.57 -8.83
CA PHE A 109 14.40 -6.47 -9.08
C PHE A 109 13.54 -6.40 -7.80
N THR A 110 14.12 -6.62 -6.62
CA THR A 110 13.44 -6.55 -5.32
C THR A 110 13.80 -5.30 -4.51
N ARG A 111 14.71 -4.48 -5.02
CA ARG A 111 15.17 -3.24 -4.39
C ARG A 111 14.14 -2.12 -4.53
N SER A 112 13.88 -1.39 -3.44
CA SER A 112 12.91 -0.29 -3.38
C SER A 112 13.49 1.05 -3.85
N ASP A 113 14.81 1.19 -3.86
CA ASP A 113 15.53 2.40 -4.25
C ASP A 113 15.68 2.56 -5.78
N ILE A 114 15.31 1.55 -6.57
CA ILE A 114 15.38 1.58 -8.03
C ILE A 114 13.99 1.84 -8.61
N ASP A 115 13.81 3.01 -9.22
CA ASP A 115 12.56 3.35 -9.90
C ASP A 115 12.48 2.72 -11.30
N PHE A 116 11.80 1.58 -11.40
CA PHE A 116 11.53 0.90 -12.68
C PHE A 116 10.48 1.58 -13.56
N SER A 117 9.83 2.66 -13.11
CA SER A 117 8.81 3.36 -13.91
C SER A 117 9.41 4.27 -15.01
N VAL A 118 10.69 4.62 -14.88
CA VAL A 118 11.43 5.46 -15.83
C VAL A 118 11.47 4.85 -17.23
N THR A 119 11.78 5.66 -18.24
CA THR A 119 12.00 5.17 -19.61
C THR A 119 13.36 4.48 -19.69
N PRO A 120 13.45 3.16 -19.97
CA PRO A 120 14.71 2.41 -19.92
C PRO A 120 15.81 2.94 -20.84
N SER A 121 15.43 3.53 -21.98
CA SER A 121 16.35 4.13 -22.94
C SER A 121 16.81 5.56 -22.58
N ASN A 122 16.29 6.17 -21.51
CA ASN A 122 16.71 7.50 -21.08
C ASN A 122 17.86 7.44 -20.08
N HIS A 123 19.09 7.48 -20.61
CA HIS A 123 20.34 7.36 -19.83
C HIS A 123 20.62 8.58 -18.92
N ASN A 124 19.85 9.66 -19.04
CA ASN A 124 20.06 10.88 -18.26
C ASN A 124 19.33 10.91 -16.90
N THR A 125 18.42 9.96 -16.67
CA THR A 125 17.66 9.89 -15.40
C THR A 125 18.57 9.53 -14.23
N GLU A 126 18.23 10.05 -13.04
CA GLU A 126 18.96 9.76 -11.81
C GLU A 126 18.92 8.25 -11.49
N SER A 127 17.77 7.60 -11.65
CA SER A 127 17.62 6.16 -11.46
C SER A 127 18.49 5.32 -12.41
N PHE A 128 18.65 5.73 -13.67
CA PHE A 128 19.53 5.04 -14.62
C PHE A 128 21.00 5.18 -14.21
N LYS A 129 21.43 6.39 -13.86
CA LYS A 129 22.81 6.66 -13.42
C LYS A 129 23.14 5.92 -12.13
N HIS A 130 22.21 5.91 -11.18
CA HIS A 130 22.34 5.17 -9.93
C HIS A 130 22.52 3.67 -10.19
N LEU A 131 21.62 3.06 -10.97
CA LEU A 131 21.71 1.65 -11.34
C LEU A 131 23.01 1.32 -12.07
N LEU A 132 23.44 2.13 -13.03
CA LEU A 132 24.67 1.89 -13.79
C LEU A 132 25.90 1.96 -12.88
N ASN A 133 25.98 2.94 -11.99
CA ASN A 133 27.11 3.09 -11.06
C ASN A 133 27.23 1.90 -10.11
N GLU A 134 26.12 1.36 -9.63
CA GLU A 134 26.12 0.17 -8.77
C GLU A 134 26.43 -1.11 -9.54
N LEU A 135 25.92 -1.24 -10.77
CA LEU A 135 26.16 -2.41 -11.60
C LEU A 135 27.60 -2.52 -12.07
N THR A 136 28.27 -1.38 -12.35
CA THR A 136 29.58 -1.37 -13.01
C THR A 136 30.62 -2.25 -12.28
N PRO A 137 30.86 -2.12 -10.96
CA PRO A 137 31.83 -2.97 -10.27
C PRO A 137 31.48 -4.46 -10.30
N LEU A 138 30.18 -4.79 -10.29
CA LEU A 138 29.71 -6.17 -10.37
C LEU A 138 29.90 -6.75 -11.77
N LEU A 139 29.59 -5.97 -12.80
CA LEU A 139 29.73 -6.37 -14.19
C LEU A 139 31.21 -6.49 -14.61
N GLU A 140 32.09 -5.62 -14.11
CA GLU A 140 33.54 -5.76 -14.31
C GLU A 140 34.08 -7.10 -13.80
N LYS A 141 33.47 -7.67 -12.76
CA LYS A 141 33.87 -8.94 -12.17
C LYS A 141 33.18 -10.15 -12.82
N GLU A 142 31.90 -10.03 -13.14
CA GLU A 142 31.04 -11.18 -13.46
C GLU A 142 30.67 -11.29 -14.94
N ALA A 143 30.85 -10.24 -15.75
CA ALA A 143 30.47 -10.25 -17.16
C ALA A 143 31.54 -10.89 -18.06
N LEU A 144 31.09 -11.69 -19.03
CA LEU A 144 31.93 -12.29 -20.06
C LEU A 144 31.70 -11.55 -21.37
N ILE A 145 32.73 -10.90 -21.90
CA ILE A 145 32.66 -10.13 -23.16
C ILE A 145 33.48 -10.86 -24.23
N PHE A 146 32.86 -11.10 -25.38
CA PHE A 146 33.48 -11.75 -26.53
C PHE A 146 33.49 -10.81 -27.72
N ASP A 147 34.69 -10.53 -28.24
CA ASP A 147 34.87 -9.79 -29.49
C ASP A 147 34.66 -10.72 -30.72
N TYR A 148 33.88 -10.27 -31.70
CA TYR A 148 33.50 -11.11 -32.84
C TYR A 148 34.64 -11.41 -33.80
N GLU A 149 35.61 -10.50 -33.93
CA GLU A 149 36.75 -10.63 -34.83
C GLU A 149 37.78 -11.58 -34.25
N THR A 150 38.12 -11.40 -32.97
CA THR A 150 39.21 -12.10 -32.30
C THR A 150 38.76 -13.34 -31.53
N GLN A 151 37.53 -13.37 -31.01
CA GLN A 151 37.03 -14.42 -30.11
C GLN A 151 35.81 -15.18 -30.65
N ASN A 152 35.65 -15.24 -31.97
CA ASN A 152 34.51 -15.91 -32.61
C ASN A 152 34.35 -17.38 -32.20
N LYS A 153 35.48 -18.10 -32.09
CA LYS A 153 35.50 -19.54 -31.80
C LYS A 153 35.13 -19.79 -30.34
N GLU A 154 35.63 -18.96 -29.45
CA GLU A 154 35.39 -18.95 -28.01
C GLU A 154 33.93 -18.63 -27.72
N LEU A 155 33.35 -17.64 -28.41
CA LEU A 155 31.92 -17.32 -28.32
C LEU A 155 31.05 -18.50 -28.74
N LYS A 156 31.37 -19.14 -29.87
CA LYS A 156 30.64 -20.34 -30.34
C LYS A 156 30.77 -21.51 -29.37
N ALA A 157 31.95 -21.73 -28.81
CA ALA A 157 32.17 -22.73 -27.78
C ALA A 157 31.38 -22.41 -26.51
N PHE A 158 31.42 -21.17 -26.04
CA PHE A 158 30.66 -20.71 -24.87
C PHE A 158 29.16 -20.97 -25.04
N ILE A 159 28.58 -20.58 -26.18
CA ILE A 159 27.15 -20.82 -26.48
C ILE A 159 26.86 -22.31 -26.52
N LYS A 160 27.72 -23.11 -27.16
CA LYS A 160 27.56 -24.55 -27.24
C LYS A 160 27.66 -25.26 -25.89
N ASP A 161 28.54 -24.79 -25.02
CA ASP A 161 28.85 -25.50 -23.77
C ASP A 161 27.98 -25.02 -22.60
N ASN A 162 27.51 -23.76 -22.62
CA ASN A 162 26.81 -23.14 -21.49
C ASN A 162 25.32 -22.85 -21.78
N LEU A 163 24.91 -22.74 -23.05
CA LEU A 163 23.54 -22.46 -23.45
C LEU A 163 22.83 -23.67 -24.09
N LEU A 164 23.54 -24.77 -24.41
CA LEU A 164 23.00 -26.01 -25.02
C LEU A 164 22.84 -27.16 -23.99
N TYR A 165 21.61 -27.67 -23.89
CA TYR A 165 21.02 -28.36 -22.73
C TYR A 165 21.28 -29.88 -22.62
N SER A 166 22.48 -30.39 -22.91
CA SER A 166 22.73 -31.84 -22.72
C SER A 166 23.18 -32.24 -21.30
N LYS A 167 23.42 -31.27 -20.41
CA LYS A 167 23.80 -31.51 -19.01
C LYS A 167 23.22 -30.42 -18.12
N ARG A 168 22.06 -30.63 -17.49
CA ARG A 168 21.68 -29.78 -16.36
C ARG A 168 21.18 -30.56 -15.14
N SER A 169 21.88 -30.24 -14.05
CA SER A 169 21.42 -30.12 -12.67
C SER A 169 20.14 -29.25 -12.60
N LYS A 170 19.22 -29.63 -11.72
CA LYS A 170 17.93 -28.97 -11.48
C LYS A 170 18.10 -27.50 -11.03
N ILE A 171 17.07 -26.64 -11.19
CA ILE A 171 17.08 -25.24 -10.73
C ILE A 171 17.03 -25.17 -9.19
N PRO A 172 18.05 -24.64 -8.49
CA PRO A 172 18.02 -24.50 -7.04
C PRO A 172 16.85 -23.66 -6.55
N VAL A 173 16.13 -24.14 -5.54
CA VAL A 173 15.13 -23.33 -4.84
C VAL A 173 15.78 -22.59 -3.66
N ASP A 174 15.52 -21.29 -3.53
CA ASP A 174 16.13 -20.42 -2.52
C ASP A 174 15.14 -19.38 -1.94
N LYS A 175 15.65 -18.47 -1.10
CA LYS A 175 14.88 -17.39 -0.45
C LYS A 175 14.19 -16.43 -1.42
N ASN A 176 14.67 -16.32 -2.66
CA ASN A 176 14.20 -15.35 -3.64
C ASN A 176 13.15 -15.97 -4.59
N ASN A 177 13.28 -17.26 -4.91
CA ASN A 177 12.43 -17.89 -5.93
C ASN A 177 11.34 -18.83 -5.39
N PHE A 178 11.37 -19.24 -4.12
CA PHE A 178 10.43 -20.25 -3.59
C PHE A 178 8.93 -19.89 -3.75
N VAL A 179 8.58 -18.60 -3.66
CA VAL A 179 7.20 -18.13 -3.89
C VAL A 179 6.79 -18.30 -5.35
N HIS A 180 7.71 -18.03 -6.29
CA HIS A 180 7.46 -18.22 -7.71
C HIS A 180 7.27 -19.70 -8.04
N VAL A 181 8.13 -20.57 -7.47
CA VAL A 181 8.04 -22.02 -7.63
C VAL A 181 6.72 -22.55 -7.07
N TYR A 182 6.24 -22.03 -5.94
CA TYR A 182 4.91 -22.34 -5.42
C TYR A 182 3.79 -22.03 -6.42
N PHE A 183 3.77 -20.85 -7.03
CA PHE A 183 2.71 -20.52 -8.01
C PHE A 183 2.73 -21.47 -9.21
N LYS A 184 3.92 -21.89 -9.66
CA LYS A 184 4.06 -22.89 -10.71
C LYS A 184 3.59 -24.28 -10.27
N TRP A 185 3.85 -24.64 -9.02
CA TRP A 185 3.34 -25.88 -8.42
C TRP A 185 1.81 -25.88 -8.33
N VAL A 186 1.20 -24.75 -7.96
CA VAL A 186 -0.27 -24.56 -7.92
C VAL A 186 -0.89 -24.74 -9.31
N GLU A 187 -0.21 -24.29 -10.36
CA GLU A 187 -0.69 -24.41 -11.73
C GLU A 187 -0.57 -25.85 -12.27
N HIS A 188 0.53 -26.55 -11.96
CA HIS A 188 0.88 -27.81 -12.63
C HIS A 188 0.65 -29.06 -11.77
N VAL A 189 0.97 -29.01 -10.48
CA VAL A 189 0.92 -30.19 -9.59
C VAL A 189 -0.38 -30.24 -8.81
N LYS A 190 -0.81 -29.13 -8.21
CA LYS A 190 -2.03 -29.06 -7.39
C LYS A 190 -3.29 -29.66 -8.05
N PRO A 191 -3.58 -29.45 -9.36
CA PRO A 191 -4.77 -30.04 -9.99
C PRO A 191 -4.71 -31.56 -10.10
N SER A 192 -3.51 -32.15 -10.04
CA SER A 192 -3.32 -33.61 -10.07
C SER A 192 -3.60 -34.28 -8.73
N ILE A 193 -3.67 -33.54 -7.62
CA ILE A 193 -3.90 -34.09 -6.27
C ILE A 193 -5.40 -34.42 -6.10
N SER A 194 -5.70 -35.62 -5.62
CA SER A 194 -7.04 -36.17 -5.43
C SER A 194 -7.78 -35.57 -4.21
N ILE A 195 -7.92 -34.24 -4.18
CA ILE A 195 -8.56 -33.53 -3.07
C ILE A 195 -9.54 -32.46 -3.57
N GLU A 196 -10.71 -32.37 -2.92
CA GLU A 196 -11.68 -31.31 -3.18
C GLU A 196 -11.26 -30.00 -2.49
N TRP A 197 -10.41 -29.23 -3.17
CA TRP A 197 -9.77 -28.03 -2.63
C TRP A 197 -10.73 -27.00 -2.02
N GLN A 198 -11.95 -26.88 -2.55
CA GLN A 198 -12.96 -25.97 -1.98
C GLN A 198 -13.43 -26.41 -0.60
N GLN A 199 -13.57 -27.72 -0.35
CA GLN A 199 -13.94 -28.25 0.96
C GLN A 199 -12.74 -28.27 1.90
N ALA A 200 -11.57 -28.68 1.42
CA ALA A 200 -10.32 -28.67 2.18
C ALA A 200 -10.03 -27.28 2.78
N LYS A 201 -10.19 -26.23 1.96
CA LYS A 201 -10.02 -24.83 2.40
C LYS A 201 -11.01 -24.41 3.50
N LYS A 202 -12.25 -24.91 3.49
CA LYS A 202 -13.24 -24.63 4.56
C LYS A 202 -12.85 -25.27 5.89
N GLN A 203 -12.07 -26.35 5.84
CA GLN A 203 -11.55 -27.05 7.03
C GLN A 203 -10.16 -26.56 7.45
N GLY A 204 -9.65 -25.48 6.85
CA GLY A 204 -8.35 -24.91 7.20
C GLY A 204 -7.14 -25.61 6.58
N ILE A 205 -7.36 -26.57 5.66
CA ILE A 205 -6.29 -27.25 4.93
C ILE A 205 -5.82 -26.35 3.78
N LEU A 206 -4.54 -26.00 3.76
CA LEU A 206 -3.96 -25.08 2.77
C LEU A 206 -3.08 -25.84 1.77
N ASP A 207 -3.20 -25.47 0.50
CA ASP A 207 -2.37 -25.99 -0.59
C ASP A 207 -0.88 -25.62 -0.44
N ALA A 208 -0.59 -24.50 0.23
CA ALA A 208 0.77 -24.14 0.63
C ALA A 208 1.45 -25.22 1.49
N ASP A 209 0.70 -25.96 2.30
CA ASP A 209 1.26 -27.02 3.16
C ASP A 209 1.68 -28.24 2.35
N PHE A 210 0.94 -28.56 1.28
CA PHE A 210 1.30 -29.62 0.33
C PHE A 210 2.54 -29.24 -0.47
N TYR A 211 2.63 -27.98 -0.90
CA TYR A 211 3.85 -27.48 -1.55
C TYR A 211 5.07 -27.52 -0.62
N LEU A 212 4.95 -27.13 0.64
CA LEU A 212 6.05 -27.21 1.60
C LEU A 212 6.47 -28.66 1.86
N ALA A 213 5.51 -29.58 1.97
CA ALA A 213 5.77 -31.02 2.08
C ALA A 213 6.56 -31.55 0.88
N ASP A 214 6.20 -31.11 -0.33
CA ASP A 214 6.91 -31.43 -1.56
C ASP A 214 8.30 -30.80 -1.61
N LEU A 215 8.42 -29.52 -1.28
CA LEU A 215 9.66 -28.77 -1.41
C LEU A 215 10.72 -29.27 -0.43
N LEU A 216 10.31 -29.60 0.79
CA LEU A 216 11.18 -30.12 1.86
C LEU A 216 11.22 -31.65 1.86
N SER A 217 11.32 -32.26 0.67
CA SER A 217 11.38 -33.71 0.50
C SER A 217 12.62 -34.18 -0.25
N GLU A 218 13.09 -35.38 0.10
CA GLU A 218 14.11 -36.13 -0.61
C GLU A 218 13.54 -37.48 -1.02
N SER A 219 13.77 -37.92 -2.25
CA SER A 219 13.20 -39.17 -2.79
C SER A 219 11.67 -39.29 -2.63
N ASN A 220 10.95 -38.18 -2.73
CA ASN A 220 9.50 -38.05 -2.48
C ASN A 220 9.08 -38.38 -1.04
N GLU A 221 9.97 -38.22 -0.06
CA GLU A 221 9.63 -38.27 1.35
C GLU A 221 9.98 -36.96 2.03
N THR A 222 9.00 -36.34 2.68
CA THR A 222 9.22 -35.10 3.42
C THR A 222 10.21 -35.34 4.56
N ILE A 223 11.26 -34.53 4.61
CA ILE A 223 12.36 -34.64 5.57
C ILE A 223 11.93 -34.10 6.94
N LEU A 224 11.07 -33.09 6.95
CA LEU A 224 10.54 -32.47 8.17
C LEU A 224 9.25 -33.18 8.60
N GLU A 225 9.38 -34.32 9.29
CA GLU A 225 8.21 -35.12 9.74
C GLU A 225 7.30 -34.41 10.77
N SER A 226 7.73 -33.25 11.29
CA SER A 226 6.95 -32.38 12.16
C SER A 226 5.84 -31.60 11.43
N LEU A 227 5.87 -31.49 10.09
CA LEU A 227 4.80 -30.86 9.33
C LEU A 227 3.48 -31.64 9.45
N ASN A 228 2.33 -30.95 9.51
CA ASN A 228 1.03 -31.63 9.54
C ASN A 228 0.65 -32.24 8.19
N THR A 229 1.28 -31.79 7.11
CA THR A 229 1.18 -32.35 5.76
C THR A 229 2.56 -32.87 5.37
N ILE A 230 2.64 -34.14 5.03
CA ILE A 230 3.87 -34.81 4.59
C ILE A 230 3.60 -35.62 3.33
N LEU A 231 4.57 -35.64 2.41
CA LEU A 231 4.61 -36.52 1.25
C LEU A 231 5.29 -37.84 1.66
N LYS A 232 4.66 -38.98 1.34
CA LYS A 232 5.20 -40.33 1.53
C LYS A 232 5.14 -41.08 0.20
N ILE A 233 6.22 -40.98 -0.57
CA ILE A 233 6.46 -41.63 -1.87
C ILE A 233 5.45 -41.21 -2.95
N ASN A 234 4.21 -41.66 -2.84
CA ASN A 234 3.15 -41.55 -3.84
C ASN A 234 1.82 -40.99 -3.31
N HIS A 235 1.74 -40.65 -2.02
CA HIS A 235 0.55 -40.07 -1.41
C HIS A 235 0.95 -39.05 -0.35
N TYR A 236 0.02 -38.17 0.02
CA TYR A 236 0.17 -37.25 1.13
C TYR A 236 -0.56 -37.79 2.35
N LYS A 237 0.06 -37.63 3.52
CA LYS A 237 -0.62 -37.70 4.82
C LYS A 237 -0.79 -36.28 5.33
N PHE A 238 -2.01 -35.90 5.67
CA PHE A 238 -2.32 -34.54 6.10
C PHE A 238 -3.34 -34.55 7.24
N ASN A 239 -3.61 -33.37 7.82
CA ASN A 239 -4.60 -33.21 8.90
C ASN A 239 -4.30 -34.08 10.13
N LYS A 240 -3.02 -34.09 10.56
CA LYS A 240 -2.56 -34.81 11.76
C LYS A 240 -3.42 -34.46 12.98
N LYS A 241 -4.13 -35.43 13.54
CA LYS A 241 -4.99 -35.28 14.71
C LYS A 241 -4.65 -36.30 15.78
N LEU A 242 -4.64 -35.88 17.03
CA LEU A 242 -4.55 -36.81 18.16
C LEU A 242 -5.92 -37.48 18.35
N ASN A 243 -5.95 -38.81 18.39
CA ASN A 243 -7.15 -39.55 18.73
C ASN A 243 -7.31 -39.70 20.26
N ASN A 244 -8.46 -40.21 20.70
CA ASN A 244 -8.80 -40.36 22.12
C ASN A 244 -7.88 -41.35 22.88
N PHE A 245 -7.00 -42.07 22.19
CA PHE A 245 -6.04 -43.01 22.75
C PHE A 245 -4.60 -42.46 22.74
N GLY A 246 -4.41 -41.19 22.35
CA GLY A 246 -3.10 -40.55 22.29
C GLY A 246 -2.27 -40.91 21.05
N ALA A 247 -2.85 -41.60 20.06
CA ALA A 247 -2.17 -41.89 18.79
C ALA A 247 -2.55 -40.86 17.71
N PHE A 248 -1.65 -40.61 16.77
CA PHE A 248 -1.91 -39.68 15.66
C PHE A 248 -2.63 -40.39 14.51
N ASN A 249 -3.78 -39.84 14.11
CA ASN A 249 -4.48 -40.20 12.87
C ASN A 249 -4.17 -39.16 11.79
N PHE A 250 -4.11 -39.60 10.53
CA PHE A 250 -3.93 -38.76 9.35
C PHE A 250 -5.04 -39.04 8.33
N ASP A 251 -5.44 -37.99 7.61
CA ASP A 251 -6.15 -38.15 6.35
C ASP A 251 -5.12 -38.43 5.24
N GLU A 252 -5.52 -39.18 4.21
CA GLU A 252 -4.65 -39.53 3.10
C GLU A 252 -5.26 -39.12 1.76
N THR A 253 -4.43 -38.60 0.86
CA THR A 253 -4.81 -38.31 -0.53
C THR A 253 -3.66 -38.67 -1.47
N SER A 254 -3.98 -38.98 -2.72
CA SER A 254 -3.00 -39.40 -3.72
C SER A 254 -3.06 -38.49 -4.96
N PHE A 255 -2.45 -38.92 -6.06
CA PHE A 255 -2.41 -38.19 -7.32
C PHE A 255 -3.27 -38.90 -8.36
N ASN A 256 -4.25 -38.20 -8.93
CA ASN A 256 -5.15 -38.67 -9.99
C ASN A 256 -4.40 -39.16 -11.24
N ASP A 257 -3.21 -38.61 -11.48
CA ASP A 257 -2.38 -38.88 -12.66
C ASP A 257 -1.18 -39.80 -12.39
N LYS A 258 -1.18 -40.48 -11.23
CA LYS A 258 -0.07 -41.34 -10.78
C LYS A 258 1.27 -40.59 -10.73
N GLN A 259 1.27 -39.36 -10.21
CA GLN A 259 2.42 -38.47 -10.03
C GLN A 259 3.10 -37.96 -11.31
N LYS A 260 2.47 -38.08 -12.47
CA LYS A 260 3.09 -37.65 -13.73
C LYS A 260 3.41 -36.15 -13.73
N ALA A 261 2.46 -35.31 -13.33
CA ALA A 261 2.65 -33.87 -13.22
C ALA A 261 3.67 -33.52 -12.14
N HIS A 262 3.61 -34.18 -10.98
CA HIS A 262 4.55 -34.00 -9.88
C HIS A 262 6.00 -34.33 -10.29
N GLN A 263 6.24 -35.48 -10.93
CA GLN A 263 7.57 -35.87 -11.41
C GLN A 263 8.09 -34.91 -12.49
N THR A 264 7.22 -34.53 -13.44
CA THR A 264 7.57 -33.56 -14.49
C THR A 264 8.00 -32.23 -13.89
N PHE A 265 7.27 -31.76 -12.87
CA PHE A 265 7.55 -30.51 -12.17
C PHE A 265 8.88 -30.56 -11.39
N TRP A 266 9.11 -31.59 -10.57
CA TRP A 266 10.31 -31.69 -9.72
C TRP A 266 11.56 -32.22 -10.44
N ASN A 267 11.46 -32.52 -11.74
CA ASN A 267 12.61 -32.67 -12.62
C ASN A 267 13.20 -31.32 -13.05
N ILE A 268 12.42 -30.23 -12.95
CA ILE A 268 12.85 -28.86 -13.28
C ILE A 268 13.57 -28.22 -12.09
N TYR A 269 13.06 -28.42 -10.87
CA TYR A 269 13.55 -27.75 -9.65
C TYR A 269 14.29 -28.69 -8.71
N GLU A 270 15.40 -28.22 -8.14
CA GLU A 270 16.14 -28.91 -7.10
C GLU A 270 15.35 -28.86 -5.80
N ARG A 271 15.20 -30.04 -5.19
CA ARG A 271 14.65 -30.18 -3.85
C ARG A 271 15.38 -31.30 -3.11
N PRO A 272 15.57 -31.18 -1.79
CA PRO A 272 15.24 -30.01 -0.97
C PRO A 272 16.15 -28.80 -1.27
N PRO A 273 15.72 -27.55 -0.96
CA PRO A 273 16.59 -26.37 -0.95
C PRO A 273 17.84 -26.58 -0.09
N LYS A 274 18.87 -25.73 -0.27
CA LYS A 274 19.98 -25.67 0.69
C LYS A 274 19.43 -25.44 2.10
N ARG A 275 19.99 -26.14 3.09
CA ARG A 275 19.52 -26.13 4.49
C ARG A 275 19.45 -24.73 5.09
N GLU A 276 20.38 -23.85 4.73
CA GLU A 276 20.42 -22.44 5.17
C GLU A 276 19.17 -21.63 4.79
N PHE A 277 18.38 -22.08 3.79
CA PHE A 277 17.15 -21.40 3.38
C PHE A 277 15.89 -21.92 4.07
N TRP A 278 15.96 -23.04 4.79
CA TRP A 278 14.78 -23.72 5.32
C TRP A 278 14.04 -22.84 6.33
N ASP A 279 14.76 -22.29 7.31
CA ASP A 279 14.15 -21.43 8.33
C ASP A 279 13.46 -20.22 7.69
N TYR A 280 14.11 -19.56 6.73
CA TYR A 280 13.51 -18.42 6.02
C TYR A 280 12.24 -18.81 5.23
N ILE A 281 12.28 -19.92 4.47
CA ILE A 281 11.13 -20.38 3.67
C ILE A 281 9.95 -20.74 4.57
N ILE A 282 10.23 -21.36 5.71
CA ILE A 282 9.25 -21.73 6.73
C ILE A 282 8.66 -20.47 7.39
N GLU A 283 9.51 -19.50 7.78
CA GLU A 283 9.11 -18.22 8.37
C GLU A 283 8.25 -17.38 7.44
N ARG A 284 8.56 -17.43 6.14
CA ARG A 284 7.87 -16.72 5.05
C ARG A 284 6.82 -17.60 4.36
N ARG A 285 6.35 -18.66 5.02
CA ARG A 285 5.17 -19.44 4.59
C ARG A 285 3.97 -18.54 4.27
N ASP A 286 3.84 -17.42 4.98
CA ASP A 286 2.80 -16.43 4.73
C ASP A 286 2.79 -15.89 3.29
N LEU A 287 3.95 -15.86 2.61
CA LEU A 287 4.07 -15.47 1.20
C LEU A 287 3.43 -16.48 0.23
N LEU A 288 3.25 -17.73 0.66
CA LEU A 288 2.74 -18.84 -0.14
C LEU A 288 1.21 -18.95 -0.11
N VAL A 289 0.52 -18.06 0.59
CA VAL A 289 -0.94 -18.10 0.70
C VAL A 289 -1.54 -17.09 -0.30
N SER A 290 -2.61 -17.45 -1.03
CA SER A 290 -3.19 -16.52 -2.01
C SER A 290 -3.61 -15.19 -1.38
N ASN A 291 -3.46 -14.07 -2.09
CA ASN A 291 -3.78 -12.72 -1.59
C ASN A 291 -5.19 -12.63 -1.00
N ASP A 292 -6.16 -13.35 -1.56
CA ASP A 292 -7.53 -13.42 -1.04
C ASP A 292 -7.65 -14.08 0.35
N ILE A 293 -6.77 -15.01 0.69
CA ILE A 293 -6.73 -15.65 2.02
C ILE A 293 -5.89 -14.80 2.98
N ARG A 294 -4.80 -14.15 2.51
CA ARG A 294 -3.99 -13.20 3.31
C ARG A 294 -4.81 -11.98 3.73
N GLU A 295 -5.60 -11.41 2.80
CA GLU A 295 -6.56 -10.34 3.09
C GLU A 295 -7.72 -10.77 4.01
N ARG A 296 -8.07 -12.06 4.02
CA ARG A 296 -9.14 -12.62 4.88
C ARG A 296 -8.64 -13.01 6.28
N LYS A 297 -7.40 -13.49 6.42
CA LYS A 297 -6.76 -13.81 7.71
C LYS A 297 -6.27 -12.55 8.42
N GLY A 298 -5.91 -11.49 7.68
CA GLY A 298 -5.59 -10.17 8.21
C GLY A 298 -4.30 -10.08 9.04
N ALA A 299 -3.52 -11.15 9.15
CA ALA A 299 -2.23 -11.18 9.82
C ALA A 299 -1.14 -10.55 8.93
N PHE A 300 -0.40 -9.57 9.47
CA PHE A 300 0.70 -8.90 8.78
C PHE A 300 2.03 -9.37 9.35
N PHE A 301 2.98 -9.69 8.49
CA PHE A 301 4.35 -9.98 8.92
C PHE A 301 4.97 -8.70 9.51
N THR A 302 5.49 -8.79 10.74
CA THR A 302 6.21 -7.68 11.39
C THR A 302 7.69 -7.72 10.95
N PRO A 303 8.17 -6.71 10.20
CA PRO A 303 9.58 -6.60 9.81
C PRO A 303 10.53 -6.59 11.01
N LYS A 304 11.72 -7.17 10.83
CA LYS A 304 12.76 -7.26 11.88
C LYS A 304 13.09 -5.91 12.52
N ILE A 305 13.23 -4.85 11.72
CA ILE A 305 13.51 -3.49 12.21
C ILE A 305 12.47 -3.02 13.24
N TRP A 306 11.19 -3.33 13.01
CA TRP A 306 10.11 -2.96 13.93
C TRP A 306 10.04 -3.87 15.14
N VAL A 307 10.38 -5.16 15.01
CA VAL A 307 10.53 -6.08 16.14
C VAL A 307 11.62 -5.59 17.10
N GLU A 308 12.79 -5.23 16.58
CA GLU A 308 13.90 -4.71 17.38
C GLU A 308 13.51 -3.39 18.06
N LYS A 309 12.86 -2.48 17.32
CA LYS A 309 12.38 -1.21 17.86
C LYS A 309 11.31 -1.38 18.94
N SER A 310 10.38 -2.33 18.79
CA SER A 310 9.38 -2.59 19.83
C SER A 310 9.98 -3.18 21.11
N GLN A 311 11.03 -3.99 21.00
CA GLN A 311 11.77 -4.49 22.16
C GLN A 311 12.57 -3.38 22.87
N GLU A 312 13.17 -2.45 22.13
CA GLU A 312 13.78 -1.23 22.69
C GLU A 312 12.75 -0.44 23.52
N TYR A 313 11.53 -0.31 23.03
CA TYR A 313 10.45 0.40 23.72
C TYR A 313 9.87 -0.36 24.92
N LEU A 314 9.87 -1.70 24.88
CA LEU A 314 9.57 -2.52 26.06
C LEU A 314 10.61 -2.26 27.16
N ALA A 315 11.90 -2.25 26.80
CA ALA A 315 12.97 -1.96 27.76
C ALA A 315 12.89 -0.51 28.29
N LYS A 316 12.52 0.46 27.44
CA LYS A 316 12.27 1.85 27.85
C LYS A 316 11.10 1.96 28.85
N ALA A 317 10.02 1.21 28.62
CA ALA A 317 8.82 1.25 29.44
C ALA A 317 8.96 0.50 30.78
N LEU A 318 9.68 -0.64 30.78
CA LEU A 318 9.66 -1.62 31.87
C LEU A 318 11.04 -1.87 32.52
N GLY A 319 12.11 -1.33 31.95
CA GLY A 319 13.50 -1.57 32.38
C GLY A 319 14.24 -2.57 31.49
N GLN A 320 15.58 -2.55 31.55
CA GLN A 320 16.44 -3.39 30.70
C GLN A 320 16.26 -4.89 30.97
N ASP A 321 15.97 -5.26 32.22
CA ASP A 321 15.83 -6.65 32.66
C ASP A 321 14.39 -7.19 32.54
N TYR A 322 13.52 -6.53 31.75
CA TYR A 322 12.10 -6.90 31.65
C TYR A 322 11.86 -8.35 31.23
N GLN A 323 12.80 -8.99 30.51
CA GLN A 323 12.69 -10.41 30.12
C GLN A 323 12.81 -11.36 31.31
N GLU A 324 13.47 -10.95 32.39
CA GLU A 324 13.57 -11.72 33.63
C GLU A 324 12.38 -11.43 34.55
N ASP A 325 11.94 -10.17 34.60
CA ASP A 325 10.88 -9.71 35.50
C ASP A 325 9.46 -9.98 35.02
N TYR A 326 9.28 -10.23 33.72
CA TYR A 326 7.96 -10.38 33.08
C TYR A 326 7.85 -11.66 32.26
N ILE A 327 6.62 -12.18 32.21
CA ILE A 327 6.20 -13.23 31.28
C ILE A 327 5.69 -12.55 30.02
N ILE A 328 6.08 -13.05 28.84
CA ILE A 328 5.70 -12.49 27.54
C ILE A 328 4.85 -13.51 26.80
N TRP A 329 3.65 -13.10 26.39
CA TRP A 329 2.77 -13.91 25.56
C TRP A 329 2.44 -13.18 24.26
N ASP A 330 2.88 -13.75 23.15
CA ASP A 330 2.38 -13.38 21.82
C ASP A 330 1.14 -14.22 21.48
N CYS A 331 -0.03 -13.62 21.65
CA CYS A 331 -1.30 -14.31 21.49
C CYS A 331 -1.83 -14.34 20.04
N ALA A 332 -1.10 -13.75 19.09
CA ALA A 332 -1.39 -13.80 17.66
C ALA A 332 -0.11 -14.03 16.85
N GLY A 333 0.73 -14.96 17.31
CA GLY A 333 2.15 -14.95 16.97
C GLY A 333 2.52 -15.41 15.56
N GLY A 334 1.62 -16.05 14.82
CA GLY A 334 1.91 -16.57 13.48
C GLY A 334 3.20 -17.40 13.48
N THR A 335 4.19 -16.99 12.67
CA THR A 335 5.52 -17.62 12.59
C THR A 335 6.54 -17.11 13.63
N GLY A 336 6.08 -16.45 14.71
CA GLY A 336 6.86 -16.11 15.89
C GLY A 336 7.84 -14.94 15.75
N ASN A 337 7.63 -14.07 14.77
CA ASN A 337 8.58 -12.99 14.47
C ASN A 337 8.76 -11.99 15.61
N LEU A 338 7.70 -11.65 16.36
CA LEU A 338 7.80 -10.71 17.48
C LEU A 338 8.74 -11.22 18.59
N LEU A 339 8.81 -12.53 18.78
CA LEU A 339 9.61 -13.16 19.84
C LEU A 339 11.09 -13.34 19.45
N ARG A 340 11.49 -13.03 18.21
CA ARG A 340 12.90 -13.12 17.79
C ARG A 340 13.76 -12.14 18.56
N GLY A 341 14.93 -12.58 19.01
CA GLY A 341 15.86 -11.77 19.81
C GLY A 341 15.63 -11.85 21.33
N LEU A 342 14.48 -12.36 21.78
CA LEU A 342 14.24 -12.65 23.19
C LEU A 342 14.97 -13.93 23.61
N LEU A 343 15.54 -13.94 24.82
CA LEU A 343 16.47 -14.97 25.28
C LEU A 343 15.90 -15.89 26.37
N ASN A 344 15.03 -15.36 27.24
CA ASN A 344 14.50 -16.11 28.38
C ASN A 344 13.32 -17.02 27.97
N LYS A 345 13.66 -18.20 27.42
CA LYS A 345 12.67 -19.18 26.93
C LYS A 345 11.61 -19.61 27.95
N ALA A 346 11.89 -19.53 29.25
CA ALA A 346 10.96 -19.94 30.30
C ALA A 346 9.80 -18.95 30.45
N ASN A 347 10.04 -17.68 30.12
CA ASN A 347 9.06 -16.60 30.24
C ASN A 347 8.30 -16.34 28.95
N LEU A 348 8.59 -17.04 27.85
CA LEU A 348 7.94 -16.82 26.56
C LEU A 348 6.81 -17.83 26.30
N TYR A 349 5.69 -17.33 25.80
CA TYR A 349 4.55 -18.09 25.29
C TYR A 349 4.14 -17.59 23.91
N LEU A 350 3.72 -18.51 23.05
CA LEU A 350 3.22 -18.20 21.71
C LEU A 350 1.94 -18.98 21.43
N SER A 351 0.92 -18.26 20.99
CA SER A 351 -0.27 -18.89 20.43
C SER A 351 -0.66 -18.32 19.08
N THR A 352 -1.22 -19.17 18.23
CA THR A 352 -1.71 -18.80 16.89
C THR A 352 -2.91 -19.65 16.52
N LEU A 353 -3.72 -19.15 15.58
CA LEU A 353 -4.91 -19.85 15.09
C LEU A 353 -4.55 -21.04 14.18
N ASP A 354 -3.45 -20.94 13.44
CA ASP A 354 -3.05 -21.92 12.43
C ASP A 354 -2.24 -23.08 13.04
N HIS A 355 -2.75 -24.31 12.90
CA HIS A 355 -2.12 -25.50 13.47
C HIS A 355 -0.73 -25.79 12.87
N ASN A 356 -0.48 -25.39 11.62
CA ASN A 356 0.83 -25.57 10.99
C ASN A 356 1.88 -24.63 11.56
N ASP A 357 1.49 -23.39 11.85
CA ASP A 357 2.39 -22.42 12.48
C ASP A 357 2.82 -22.94 13.86
N VAL A 358 1.90 -23.55 14.63
CA VAL A 358 2.23 -24.22 15.91
C VAL A 358 3.26 -25.33 15.72
N ALA A 359 3.06 -26.23 14.75
CA ALA A 359 3.96 -27.34 14.48
C ALA A 359 5.36 -26.86 14.06
N ILE A 360 5.41 -25.86 13.17
CA ILE A 360 6.63 -25.20 12.72
C ILE A 360 7.40 -24.59 13.90
N ILE A 361 6.72 -23.82 14.75
CA ILE A 361 7.36 -23.13 15.86
C ILE A 361 7.86 -24.11 16.93
N LYS A 362 7.15 -25.22 17.14
CA LYS A 362 7.64 -26.32 17.99
C LYS A 362 8.91 -26.94 17.44
N ASP A 363 8.99 -27.18 16.14
CA ASP A 363 10.20 -27.70 15.48
C ASP A 363 11.39 -26.71 15.63
N LEU A 364 11.16 -25.42 15.40
CA LEU A 364 12.15 -24.37 15.60
C LEU A 364 12.61 -24.27 17.06
N ALA A 365 11.69 -24.41 18.02
CA ALA A 365 11.99 -24.45 19.44
C ALA A 365 12.83 -25.67 19.81
N ALA A 366 12.47 -26.87 19.32
CA ALA A 366 13.21 -28.10 19.56
C ALA A 366 14.63 -28.05 18.98
N LYS A 367 14.81 -27.40 17.83
CA LYS A 367 16.12 -27.14 17.20
C LYS A 367 16.86 -25.93 17.80
N ASN A 368 16.29 -25.28 18.82
CA ASN A 368 16.86 -24.11 19.49
C ASN A 368 17.09 -22.90 18.56
N HIS A 369 16.39 -22.85 17.42
CA HIS A 369 16.38 -21.73 16.47
C HIS A 369 15.52 -20.57 16.98
N LEU A 370 14.48 -20.88 17.76
CA LEU A 370 13.72 -19.90 18.55
C LEU A 370 13.88 -20.24 20.04
N LYS A 371 14.20 -19.24 20.88
CA LYS A 371 14.36 -19.42 22.33
C LYS A 371 13.01 -19.56 23.02
N LEU A 372 12.32 -20.67 22.77
CA LEU A 372 10.98 -20.95 23.28
C LEU A 372 10.90 -22.39 23.81
N LEU A 373 10.06 -22.65 24.80
CA LEU A 373 9.76 -24.02 25.23
C LEU A 373 8.67 -24.61 24.36
N GLU A 374 8.82 -25.86 23.91
CA GLU A 374 7.87 -26.53 23.03
C GLU A 374 6.44 -26.56 23.64
N ASN A 375 6.34 -26.78 24.95
CA ASN A 375 5.07 -26.79 25.69
C ASN A 375 4.44 -25.40 25.88
N HIS A 376 5.14 -24.33 25.51
CA HIS A 376 4.63 -22.95 25.54
C HIS A 376 4.12 -22.49 24.17
N VAL A 377 4.12 -23.40 23.17
CA VAL A 377 3.59 -23.17 21.82
C VAL A 377 2.29 -23.95 21.64
N PHE A 378 1.19 -23.25 21.41
CA PHE A 378 -0.13 -23.88 21.38
C PHE A 378 -1.10 -23.21 20.41
N GLN A 379 -2.08 -23.98 19.92
CA GLN A 379 -3.13 -23.45 19.05
C GLN A 379 -4.23 -22.81 19.91
N PHE A 380 -4.58 -21.55 19.61
CA PHE A 380 -5.59 -20.82 20.38
C PHE A 380 -6.29 -19.79 19.50
N ASP A 381 -7.63 -19.83 19.47
CA ASP A 381 -8.43 -18.75 18.89
C ASP A 381 -8.68 -17.68 19.94
N PHE A 382 -7.83 -16.65 19.95
CA PHE A 382 -7.90 -15.58 20.95
C PHE A 382 -9.21 -14.81 20.97
N LEU A 383 -10.11 -14.91 19.97
CA LEU A 383 -11.41 -14.22 20.05
C LEU A 383 -12.57 -15.15 20.45
N ASN A 384 -12.35 -16.46 20.50
CA ASN A 384 -13.42 -17.45 20.71
C ASN A 384 -13.13 -18.44 21.85
N ASP A 385 -11.89 -18.90 21.99
CA ASP A 385 -11.51 -19.92 22.96
C ASP A 385 -11.44 -19.37 24.39
N ASP A 386 -11.68 -20.25 25.37
CA ASP A 386 -11.61 -19.95 26.81
C ASP A 386 -10.17 -20.07 27.34
N PHE A 387 -9.71 -19.07 28.09
CA PHE A 387 -8.37 -19.01 28.70
C PHE A 387 -8.10 -20.15 29.69
N TYR A 388 -9.14 -20.77 30.24
CA TYR A 388 -9.02 -21.87 31.20
C TYR A 388 -9.36 -23.24 30.62
N SER A 389 -9.46 -23.33 29.28
CA SER A 389 -9.63 -24.60 28.58
C SER A 389 -8.33 -25.40 28.52
N GLU A 390 -8.44 -26.69 28.20
CA GLU A 390 -7.29 -27.60 28.03
C GLU A 390 -6.33 -27.18 26.89
N LYS A 391 -6.77 -26.27 26.00
CA LYS A 391 -5.92 -25.72 24.92
C LYS A 391 -4.80 -24.83 25.45
N VAL A 392 -4.98 -24.20 26.60
CA VAL A 392 -4.01 -23.27 27.19
C VAL A 392 -3.07 -24.04 28.13
N PRO A 393 -1.74 -23.89 28.03
CA PRO A 393 -0.79 -24.57 28.91
C PRO A 393 -1.11 -24.31 30.38
N LYS A 394 -1.04 -25.35 31.22
CA LYS A 394 -1.34 -25.23 32.67
C LYS A 394 -0.51 -24.14 33.36
N SER A 395 0.76 -24.01 32.98
CA SER A 395 1.65 -22.97 33.51
C SER A 395 1.14 -21.55 33.20
N LEU A 396 0.63 -21.32 31.98
CA LEU A 396 0.01 -20.05 31.62
C LEU A 396 -1.31 -19.85 32.37
N GLN A 397 -2.15 -20.87 32.48
CA GLN A 397 -3.40 -20.77 33.25
C GLN A 397 -3.16 -20.38 34.72
N GLU A 398 -2.10 -20.90 35.35
CA GLU A 398 -1.71 -20.53 36.71
C GLU A 398 -1.29 -19.07 36.81
N ILE A 399 -0.59 -18.54 35.81
CA ILE A 399 -0.26 -17.11 35.70
C ILE A 399 -1.53 -16.27 35.56
N LEU A 400 -2.48 -16.70 34.73
CA LEU A 400 -3.74 -15.96 34.50
C LEU A 400 -4.67 -15.95 35.73
N LYS A 401 -4.63 -16.98 36.58
CA LYS A 401 -5.43 -17.07 37.82
C LYS A 401 -4.87 -16.22 38.96
N ASP A 402 -3.56 -15.99 38.97
CA ASP A 402 -2.87 -15.25 40.02
C ASP A 402 -2.77 -13.77 39.65
N LYS A 403 -3.42 -12.91 40.43
CA LYS A 403 -3.47 -11.46 40.17
C LYS A 403 -2.11 -10.78 40.19
N GLU A 404 -1.16 -11.25 41.00
CA GLU A 404 0.17 -10.64 41.05
C GLU A 404 1.04 -11.11 39.88
N LYS A 405 0.91 -12.38 39.48
CA LYS A 405 1.58 -12.88 38.26
C LYS A 405 0.99 -12.27 36.99
N LEU A 406 -0.32 -12.06 36.93
CA LEU A 406 -0.99 -11.42 35.81
C LEU A 406 -0.49 -9.99 35.57
N LYS A 407 -0.16 -9.24 36.63
CA LYS A 407 0.48 -7.90 36.51
C LYS A 407 1.87 -7.94 35.87
N LYS A 408 2.52 -9.10 35.92
CA LYS A 408 3.81 -9.37 35.27
C LYS A 408 3.66 -10.03 33.90
N LEU A 409 2.45 -10.13 33.36
CA LEU A 409 2.22 -10.59 31.99
C LEU A 409 2.28 -9.42 31.02
N ILE A 410 3.09 -9.57 29.96
CA ILE A 410 3.10 -8.72 28.78
C ILE A 410 2.36 -9.46 27.67
N ILE A 411 1.23 -8.92 27.22
CA ILE A 411 0.62 -9.32 25.95
C ILE A 411 1.33 -8.55 24.84
N TYR A 412 2.21 -9.23 24.10
CA TYR A 412 3.04 -8.64 23.05
C TYR A 412 2.52 -9.05 21.67
N ILE A 413 1.80 -8.16 20.98
CA ILE A 413 0.89 -8.56 19.91
C ILE A 413 0.93 -7.64 18.67
N ASN A 414 0.84 -8.25 17.48
CA ASN A 414 0.47 -7.57 16.24
C ASN A 414 -0.85 -8.14 15.70
N PRO A 415 -2.02 -7.70 16.22
CA PRO A 415 -3.32 -8.26 15.85
C PRO A 415 -3.69 -7.97 14.39
N PRO A 416 -4.58 -8.78 13.79
CA PRO A 416 -5.09 -8.52 12.45
C PRO A 416 -5.79 -7.15 12.27
N TYR A 417 -5.54 -6.46 11.15
CA TYR A 417 -6.11 -5.11 10.88
C TYR A 417 -7.38 -5.08 10.00
N ALA A 418 -8.05 -6.22 9.82
CA ALA A 418 -9.24 -6.31 8.99
C ALA A 418 -10.42 -5.50 9.59
N GLU A 419 -11.13 -4.77 8.73
CA GLU A 419 -12.31 -3.98 9.04
C GLU A 419 -13.53 -4.57 8.29
N ALA A 420 -14.69 -4.67 8.94
CA ALA A 420 -15.92 -5.16 8.28
C ALA A 420 -16.52 -4.16 7.25
N GLY A 421 -15.89 -2.99 7.06
CA GLY A 421 -16.32 -1.89 6.20
C GLY A 421 -15.76 -1.98 4.78
N ASN A 422 -16.64 -1.81 3.79
CA ASN A 422 -16.38 -2.20 2.40
C ASN A 422 -15.91 -0.99 1.54
N LYS A 423 -14.61 -0.86 1.23
CA LYS A 423 -14.14 0.10 0.18
C LYS A 423 -14.49 -0.38 -1.24
N ALA A 424 -14.63 -1.69 -1.46
CA ALA A 424 -14.92 -2.29 -2.77
C ALA A 424 -16.35 -2.03 -3.27
N LYS A 425 -17.28 -1.61 -2.40
CA LYS A 425 -18.63 -1.20 -2.82
C LYS A 425 -18.64 0.16 -3.54
N MET A 426 -17.65 1.03 -3.30
CA MET A 426 -17.57 2.33 -3.98
C MET A 426 -17.11 2.23 -5.44
N SER A 427 -16.54 1.09 -5.86
CA SER A 427 -16.07 0.85 -7.24
C SER A 427 -16.92 -0.16 -8.03
N GLY A 428 -17.98 -0.73 -7.44
CA GLY A 428 -18.90 -1.64 -8.15
C GLY A 428 -18.36 -3.04 -8.49
N THR A 429 -17.21 -3.46 -7.92
CA THR A 429 -16.47 -4.66 -8.38
C THR A 429 -16.27 -5.76 -7.33
N GLY A 430 -16.91 -5.71 -6.15
CA GLY A 430 -16.62 -6.67 -5.06
C GLY A 430 -17.83 -7.41 -4.50
N GLU A 431 -17.74 -8.74 -4.41
CA GLU A 431 -18.57 -9.55 -3.51
C GLU A 431 -18.25 -9.25 -2.04
N HIS A 432 -19.21 -9.53 -1.14
CA HIS A 432 -19.10 -9.32 0.30
C HIS A 432 -17.79 -9.90 0.88
N LYS A 433 -16.94 -9.07 1.53
CA LYS A 433 -15.98 -9.57 2.52
C LYS A 433 -16.80 -10.19 3.66
N ALA A 434 -16.87 -11.52 3.70
CA ALA A 434 -17.69 -12.25 4.66
C ALA A 434 -17.24 -11.96 6.09
N LYS A 435 -18.04 -11.20 6.86
CA LYS A 435 -18.29 -11.23 8.32
C LYS A 435 -17.19 -11.62 9.35
N VAL A 436 -15.89 -11.70 9.03
CA VAL A 436 -14.84 -12.20 9.95
C VAL A 436 -14.82 -11.43 11.28
N ALA A 437 -14.93 -10.10 11.23
CA ALA A 437 -14.97 -9.28 12.45
C ALA A 437 -16.32 -9.29 13.19
N ARG A 438 -17.39 -9.86 12.62
CA ARG A 438 -18.74 -9.85 13.24
C ARG A 438 -19.17 -11.21 13.78
N ASN A 439 -18.48 -12.29 13.37
CA ASN A 439 -18.83 -13.66 13.71
C ASN A 439 -17.81 -14.26 14.69
N ASN A 440 -17.64 -13.65 15.85
CA ASN A 440 -16.83 -14.21 16.94
C ASN A 440 -17.41 -13.83 18.30
N LYS A 441 -17.10 -14.65 19.32
CA LYS A 441 -17.62 -14.51 20.69
C LYS A 441 -17.28 -13.15 21.29
N THR A 442 -16.04 -12.68 21.12
CA THR A 442 -15.59 -11.37 21.63
C THR A 442 -16.41 -10.21 21.07
N HIS A 443 -16.71 -10.22 19.77
CA HIS A 443 -17.57 -9.23 19.14
C HIS A 443 -18.97 -9.24 19.77
N GLU A 444 -19.59 -10.41 19.90
CA GLU A 444 -20.93 -10.54 20.47
C GLU A 444 -20.98 -10.05 21.91
N THR A 445 -19.97 -10.39 22.72
CA THR A 445 -19.86 -10.00 24.13
C THR A 445 -19.59 -8.50 24.31
N TYR A 446 -18.70 -7.90 23.51
CA TYR A 446 -18.20 -6.53 23.77
C TYR A 446 -18.63 -5.47 22.74
N LYS A 447 -19.51 -5.78 21.78
CA LYS A 447 -19.98 -4.81 20.76
C LYS A 447 -20.49 -3.49 21.34
N ASP A 448 -21.18 -3.53 22.48
CA ASP A 448 -21.75 -2.33 23.09
C ASP A 448 -20.68 -1.46 23.74
N CYS A 449 -19.62 -2.09 24.27
CA CYS A 449 -18.43 -1.43 24.77
C CYS A 449 -17.62 -0.78 23.64
N LEU A 450 -17.54 -1.47 22.50
CA LEU A 450 -16.74 -1.07 21.35
C LEU A 450 -17.42 -0.03 20.45
N GLY A 451 -18.76 0.00 20.42
CA GLY A 451 -19.52 0.83 19.48
C GLY A 451 -19.17 0.52 18.02
N SER A 452 -18.98 1.55 17.19
CA SER A 452 -18.58 1.36 15.79
C SER A 452 -17.21 0.69 15.64
N GLY A 453 -16.33 0.82 16.65
CA GLY A 453 -15.05 0.12 16.73
C GLY A 453 -15.17 -1.41 16.77
N ALA A 454 -16.36 -1.95 17.06
CA ALA A 454 -16.60 -3.40 17.05
C ALA A 454 -16.40 -4.03 15.66
N ASN A 455 -16.33 -3.24 14.59
CA ASN A 455 -16.06 -3.72 13.24
C ASN A 455 -14.55 -3.94 12.95
N GLU A 456 -13.67 -3.68 13.92
CA GLU A 456 -12.22 -3.76 13.81
C GLU A 456 -11.70 -4.90 14.68
N LEU A 457 -10.98 -5.86 14.09
CA LEU A 457 -10.46 -7.01 14.83
C LEU A 457 -9.49 -6.59 15.95
N PHE A 458 -8.51 -5.74 15.66
CA PHE A 458 -7.55 -5.28 16.69
C PHE A 458 -8.25 -4.66 17.92
N ALA A 459 -9.38 -3.98 17.72
CA ALA A 459 -10.12 -3.36 18.82
C ALA A 459 -10.81 -4.41 19.71
N GLN A 460 -11.25 -5.52 19.11
CA GLN A 460 -11.82 -6.65 19.84
C GLN A 460 -10.75 -7.35 20.68
N PHE A 461 -9.56 -7.59 20.11
CA PHE A 461 -8.41 -8.09 20.86
C PHE A 461 -8.10 -7.20 22.07
N PHE A 462 -7.99 -5.88 21.86
CA PHE A 462 -7.68 -4.94 22.93
C PHE A 462 -8.75 -4.93 24.03
N MET A 463 -10.03 -4.96 23.64
CA MET A 463 -11.12 -4.98 24.62
C MET A 463 -11.14 -6.30 25.41
N ARG A 464 -10.88 -7.44 24.77
CA ARG A 464 -10.77 -8.73 25.47
C ARG A 464 -9.61 -8.73 26.45
N ILE A 465 -8.42 -8.29 26.03
CA ILE A 465 -7.25 -8.14 26.91
C ILE A 465 -7.62 -7.25 28.10
N TYR A 466 -8.18 -6.07 27.86
CA TYR A 466 -8.53 -5.11 28.90
C TYR A 466 -9.61 -5.59 29.87
N LYS A 467 -10.58 -6.41 29.40
CA LYS A 467 -11.71 -6.86 30.22
C LYS A 467 -11.48 -8.20 30.93
N GLU A 468 -10.71 -9.10 30.32
CA GLU A 468 -10.50 -10.46 30.84
C GLU A 468 -9.10 -10.61 31.48
N LEU A 469 -8.12 -9.79 31.12
CA LEU A 469 -6.73 -9.81 31.60
C LEU A 469 -6.35 -8.50 32.32
N ASP A 470 -7.26 -7.96 33.14
CA ASP A 470 -7.09 -6.68 33.85
C ASP A 470 -5.83 -6.67 34.73
N GLY A 471 -4.96 -5.69 34.50
CA GLY A 471 -3.70 -5.50 35.22
C GLY A 471 -2.45 -5.93 34.45
N CYS A 472 -2.58 -6.60 33.31
CA CYS A 472 -1.42 -6.94 32.46
C CYS A 472 -0.86 -5.70 31.73
N ILE A 473 0.37 -5.83 31.20
CA ILE A 473 0.92 -4.87 30.24
C ILE A 473 0.51 -5.30 28.82
N MET A 474 -0.05 -4.38 28.05
CA MET A 474 -0.38 -4.60 26.65
C MET A 474 0.58 -3.82 25.76
N ALA A 475 1.42 -4.53 25.01
CA ALA A 475 2.38 -3.97 24.06
C ALA A 475 1.98 -4.37 22.64
N SER A 476 1.54 -3.41 21.83
CA SER A 476 0.79 -3.75 20.61
C SER A 476 1.10 -2.88 19.40
N PHE A 477 1.25 -3.53 18.24
CA PHE A 477 1.17 -2.87 16.93
C PHE A 477 -0.29 -2.70 16.50
N SER A 478 -0.71 -1.49 16.11
CA SER A 478 -2.08 -1.28 15.62
C SER A 478 -2.25 -0.01 14.79
N LYS A 479 -3.39 0.07 14.09
CA LYS A 479 -3.88 1.34 13.53
C LYS A 479 -4.22 2.30 14.66
N LEU A 480 -3.76 3.55 14.59
CA LEU A 480 -3.94 4.56 15.65
C LEU A 480 -5.35 5.20 15.74
N LYS A 481 -6.33 4.75 14.95
CA LYS A 481 -7.67 5.36 14.92
C LYS A 481 -8.44 5.27 16.24
N TYR A 482 -8.10 4.32 17.11
CA TYR A 482 -8.73 4.23 18.42
C TYR A 482 -8.41 5.40 19.34
N LEU A 483 -7.31 6.12 19.10
CA LEU A 483 -6.87 7.27 19.90
C LEU A 483 -7.74 8.52 19.71
N ASN A 484 -8.17 8.81 18.47
CA ASN A 484 -8.83 10.10 18.17
C ASN A 484 -10.04 10.03 17.25
N SER A 485 -10.35 8.89 16.60
CA SER A 485 -11.51 8.78 15.71
C SER A 485 -12.83 8.84 16.48
N SER A 486 -13.85 9.46 15.88
CA SER A 486 -15.22 9.49 16.40
C SER A 486 -15.82 8.09 16.56
N ASN A 487 -15.49 7.15 15.68
CA ASN A 487 -15.98 5.75 15.72
C ASN A 487 -15.55 4.99 16.98
N PHE A 488 -14.51 5.46 17.65
CA PHE A 488 -13.92 4.84 18.84
C PHE A 488 -14.25 5.60 20.14
N LYS A 489 -15.22 6.53 20.11
CA LYS A 489 -15.62 7.28 21.31
C LYS A 489 -16.02 6.34 22.46
N LYS A 490 -16.90 5.36 22.21
CA LYS A 490 -17.31 4.35 23.22
C LYS A 490 -16.13 3.51 23.72
N PHE A 491 -15.27 3.06 22.81
CA PHE A 491 -14.04 2.35 23.18
C PHE A 491 -13.22 3.16 24.19
N ARG A 492 -12.96 4.45 23.92
CA ARG A 492 -12.18 5.32 24.82
C ARG A 492 -12.90 5.69 26.11
N GLU A 493 -14.22 5.58 26.19
CA GLU A 493 -14.97 5.74 27.44
C GLU A 493 -14.68 4.59 28.41
N ILE A 494 -14.32 3.42 27.87
CA ILE A 494 -14.11 2.18 28.64
C ILE A 494 -12.63 1.84 28.80
N PHE A 495 -11.86 1.87 27.71
CA PHE A 495 -10.43 1.58 27.70
C PHE A 495 -9.67 2.78 28.30
N LYS A 496 -9.30 2.65 29.58
CA LYS A 496 -8.64 3.69 30.39
C LYS A 496 -7.22 3.29 30.82
N ALA A 497 -6.59 2.39 30.07
CA ALA A 497 -5.23 1.96 30.30
C ALA A 497 -4.25 3.16 30.31
N LYS A 498 -3.24 3.09 31.17
CA LYS A 498 -2.20 4.11 31.27
C LYS A 498 -1.17 3.89 30.16
N PHE A 499 -0.94 4.91 29.34
CA PHE A 499 0.14 4.88 28.36
C PHE A 499 1.50 4.93 29.06
N LEU A 500 2.41 4.05 28.65
CA LEU A 500 3.77 4.01 29.16
C LEU A 500 4.74 4.61 28.13
N GLU A 501 4.84 3.99 26.96
CA GLU A 501 5.75 4.39 25.87
C GLU A 501 5.19 3.95 24.51
N GLY A 502 5.71 4.53 23.42
CA GLY A 502 5.36 4.06 22.07
C GLY A 502 5.86 4.95 20.94
N PHE A 503 5.81 4.41 19.72
CA PHE A 503 6.23 5.07 18.49
C PHE A 503 5.24 4.81 17.34
N MET A 504 5.42 5.55 16.25
CA MET A 504 4.66 5.37 15.00
C MET A 504 5.55 5.36 13.77
N VAL A 505 5.11 4.58 12.77
CA VAL A 505 5.80 4.33 11.49
C VAL A 505 4.80 4.35 10.33
N PRO A 506 5.25 4.58 9.09
CA PRO A 506 4.38 4.49 7.93
C PRO A 506 3.94 3.04 7.71
N ALA A 507 2.66 2.84 7.40
CA ALA A 507 2.10 1.49 7.32
C ALA A 507 2.69 0.66 6.17
N ASP A 508 3.14 1.30 5.09
CA ASP A 508 3.79 0.64 3.95
C ASP A 508 5.22 0.15 4.23
N SER A 509 5.75 0.40 5.44
CA SER A 509 6.93 -0.30 5.95
C SER A 509 6.65 -1.75 6.38
N PHE A 510 5.39 -2.13 6.55
CA PHE A 510 5.00 -3.52 6.83
C PHE A 510 4.74 -4.26 5.52
N ASP A 511 5.22 -5.51 5.46
CA ASP A 511 5.06 -6.38 4.30
C ASP A 511 3.59 -6.46 3.85
N ASN A 512 3.35 -6.20 2.56
CA ASN A 512 2.04 -6.28 1.90
C ASN A 512 1.00 -5.23 2.36
N VAL A 513 1.41 -4.18 3.06
CA VAL A 513 0.57 -3.02 3.35
C VAL A 513 0.84 -1.93 2.31
N LYS A 514 -0.18 -1.51 1.55
CA LYS A 514 -0.06 -0.46 0.51
C LYS A 514 -0.65 0.89 0.91
N GLY A 515 -1.12 1.02 2.15
CA GLY A 515 -1.90 2.17 2.60
C GLY A 515 -1.04 3.30 3.15
N GLN A 516 -1.43 4.54 2.87
CA GLN A 516 -0.81 5.75 3.43
C GLN A 516 -1.47 6.12 4.76
N PHE A 517 -1.13 5.40 5.82
CA PHE A 517 -1.62 5.64 7.19
C PHE A 517 -0.54 5.24 8.20
N PRO A 518 -0.65 5.63 9.48
CA PRO A 518 0.34 5.24 10.48
C PRO A 518 -0.05 3.92 11.16
N ILE A 519 0.96 3.09 11.42
CA ILE A 519 0.91 2.00 12.40
C ILE A 519 1.72 2.46 13.61
N GLY A 520 1.23 2.21 14.82
CA GLY A 520 2.02 2.48 16.03
C GLY A 520 2.20 1.25 16.89
N PHE A 521 3.36 1.18 17.54
CA PHE A 521 3.64 0.28 18.65
C PHE A 521 3.46 1.02 19.96
N LEU A 522 2.46 0.64 20.75
CA LEU A 522 2.16 1.32 22.01
C LEU A 522 2.13 0.32 23.16
N VAL A 523 2.73 0.73 24.28
CA VAL A 523 2.79 0.00 25.54
C VAL A 523 1.81 0.64 26.53
N TRP A 524 0.91 -0.17 27.06
CA TRP A 524 -0.14 0.24 27.97
C TRP A 524 -0.12 -0.61 29.24
N ASP A 525 -0.26 0.03 30.40
CA ASP A 525 -0.62 -0.65 31.64
C ASP A 525 -2.15 -0.69 31.75
N THR A 526 -2.72 -1.90 31.75
CA THR A 526 -4.17 -2.10 31.70
C THR A 526 -4.85 -2.06 33.07
N ALA A 527 -4.10 -1.91 34.17
CA ALA A 527 -4.68 -1.86 35.51
C ALA A 527 -5.73 -0.76 35.65
N THR A 528 -6.95 -1.15 36.03
CA THR A 528 -8.07 -0.23 36.35
C THR A 528 -7.73 0.64 37.59
N PRO A 529 -8.03 1.96 37.66
CA PRO A 529 -7.16 2.93 38.36
C PRO A 529 -7.30 2.96 39.91
N PRO A 530 -6.22 3.33 40.64
CA PRO A 530 -6.20 4.58 41.45
C PRO A 530 -4.84 5.33 41.37
N PRO A 531 -4.61 6.59 41.83
CA PRO A 531 -5.43 7.78 42.19
C PRO A 531 -5.67 8.75 40.98
N PRO A 532 -6.22 9.99 41.13
CA PRO A 532 -6.73 10.78 40.00
C PRO A 532 -5.59 11.30 39.12
N LEU A 533 -5.26 10.53 38.08
CA LEU A 533 -4.48 11.05 36.97
C LEU A 533 -5.36 12.08 36.26
N LYS A 534 -4.89 13.34 36.27
CA LYS A 534 -5.44 14.38 35.41
C LYS A 534 -5.56 13.79 34.00
N PRO A 535 -6.68 13.98 33.30
CA PRO A 535 -6.82 13.55 31.92
C PRO A 535 -5.89 14.39 31.04
N THR A 536 -4.60 14.08 31.04
CA THR A 536 -3.67 14.53 30.00
C THR A 536 -3.98 13.67 28.78
N ASN A 537 -5.05 14.06 28.08
CA ASN A 537 -5.62 13.40 26.89
C ASN A 537 -4.69 13.45 25.68
N ALA A 538 -3.39 13.68 25.86
CA ALA A 538 -2.41 13.86 24.81
C ALA A 538 -1.29 12.81 24.96
N LEU A 539 -1.14 11.97 23.94
CA LEU A 539 -0.08 10.97 23.82
C LEU A 539 0.96 11.53 22.87
N ASN A 540 2.23 11.53 23.26
CA ASN A 540 3.32 11.93 22.38
C ASN A 540 4.03 10.67 21.88
N LEU A 541 4.06 10.47 20.57
CA LEU A 541 4.74 9.35 19.93
C LEU A 541 5.96 9.85 19.17
N GLU A 542 7.08 9.16 19.28
CA GLU A 542 8.20 9.32 18.35
C GLU A 542 7.78 8.79 16.98
N VAL A 543 8.21 9.49 15.93
CA VAL A 543 7.86 9.21 14.54
C VAL A 543 9.12 8.74 13.83
N PHE A 544 9.05 7.59 13.17
CA PHE A 544 10.14 7.08 12.34
C PHE A 544 9.69 6.92 10.88
N ASP A 545 10.62 7.06 9.94
CA ASP A 545 10.38 6.72 8.54
C ASP A 545 10.47 5.20 8.28
N SER A 546 10.35 4.76 7.03
CA SER A 546 10.42 3.34 6.66
C SER A 546 11.80 2.69 6.82
N SER A 547 12.86 3.50 6.96
CA SER A 547 14.23 3.04 7.21
C SER A 547 14.63 3.02 8.69
N GLY A 548 13.76 3.53 9.57
CA GLY A 548 14.00 3.61 11.01
C GLY A 548 14.61 4.93 11.46
N GLU A 549 14.71 5.93 10.59
CA GLU A 549 15.24 7.25 10.92
C GLU A 549 14.20 8.09 11.66
N PHE A 550 14.66 8.81 12.68
CA PHE A 550 13.80 9.63 13.53
C PHE A 550 13.35 10.91 12.81
N LEU A 551 12.05 11.15 12.76
CA LEU A 551 11.43 12.29 12.09
C LEU A 551 10.89 13.37 13.06
N GLY A 552 10.81 13.08 14.36
CA GLY A 552 10.25 13.99 15.35
C GLY A 552 9.17 13.35 16.21
N TYR A 553 8.31 14.20 16.79
CA TYR A 553 7.23 13.77 17.69
C TYR A 553 5.86 14.11 17.11
N LYS A 554 4.86 13.25 17.35
CA LYS A 554 3.46 13.48 17.01
C LYS A 554 2.59 13.36 18.26
N LYS A 555 1.80 14.39 18.51
CA LYS A 555 0.82 14.41 19.61
C LYS A 555 -0.54 13.92 19.13
N TYR A 556 -1.10 12.95 19.84
CA TYR A 556 -2.46 12.46 19.64
C TYR A 556 -3.34 12.94 20.78
N SER A 557 -4.35 13.74 20.46
CA SER A 557 -5.34 14.18 21.43
C SER A 557 -6.77 13.92 20.98
N CYS A 558 -7.66 13.67 21.95
CA CYS A 558 -9.10 13.59 21.73
C CYS A 558 -9.76 14.87 22.24
N ASN A 559 -9.97 15.84 21.36
CA ASN A 559 -10.68 17.07 21.69
C ASN A 559 -12.18 16.81 21.82
N LYS A 560 -12.81 17.26 22.91
CA LYS A 560 -14.27 17.22 23.11
C LYS A 560 -14.97 18.41 22.41
N VAL A 561 -14.49 18.80 21.24
CA VAL A 561 -15.00 19.96 20.49
C VAL A 561 -15.79 19.49 19.27
N LEU A 562 -16.75 20.30 18.82
CA LEU A 562 -17.46 20.04 17.58
C LEU A 562 -16.48 19.84 16.43
N PHE A 563 -16.82 18.93 15.52
CA PHE A 563 -16.08 18.82 14.28
C PHE A 563 -16.46 19.90 13.30
N LEU A 564 -15.55 20.16 12.35
CA LEU A 564 -15.73 21.19 11.34
C LEU A 564 -17.00 20.99 10.48
N ALA A 565 -17.30 19.75 10.07
CA ALA A 565 -18.51 19.48 9.29
C ALA A 565 -19.79 19.79 10.10
N ASP A 566 -19.82 19.47 11.40
CA ASP A 566 -20.96 19.77 12.27
C ASP A 566 -21.13 21.28 12.46
N TYR A 567 -20.02 22.03 12.56
CA TYR A 567 -20.03 23.48 12.59
C TYR A 567 -20.61 24.07 11.31
N LEU A 568 -20.16 23.60 10.14
CA LEU A 568 -20.68 24.04 8.84
C LEU A 568 -22.19 23.86 8.72
N GLN A 569 -22.74 22.73 9.19
CA GLN A 569 -24.18 22.45 9.09
C GLN A 569 -25.06 23.45 9.85
N LYS A 570 -24.53 24.16 10.84
CA LYS A 570 -25.27 25.23 11.55
C LYS A 570 -25.63 26.41 10.64
N PHE A 571 -24.88 26.58 9.55
CA PHE A 571 -25.00 27.68 8.60
C PHE A 571 -25.76 27.28 7.33
N GLN A 572 -26.48 26.16 7.34
CA GLN A 572 -27.27 25.75 6.19
C GLN A 572 -28.26 26.85 5.78
N PRO A 573 -28.25 27.29 4.51
CA PRO A 573 -29.14 28.36 4.08
C PRO A 573 -30.60 27.90 4.16
N THR A 574 -31.45 28.74 4.74
CA THR A 574 -32.89 28.49 4.89
C THR A 574 -33.71 29.03 3.72
N LYS A 575 -33.13 29.95 2.93
CA LYS A 575 -33.78 30.57 1.76
C LYS A 575 -33.43 29.86 0.46
N ARG A 576 -34.37 29.94 -0.49
CA ARG A 576 -34.17 29.53 -1.89
C ARG A 576 -33.58 30.69 -2.69
N ASP A 577 -32.27 30.87 -2.58
CA ASP A 577 -31.51 31.74 -3.47
C ASP A 577 -30.93 30.95 -4.66
N THR A 578 -30.36 31.64 -5.64
CA THR A 578 -29.63 31.00 -6.74
C THR A 578 -28.47 30.18 -6.18
N ILE A 579 -28.53 28.87 -6.37
CA ILE A 579 -27.49 27.93 -5.93
C ILE A 579 -26.39 27.89 -6.99
N PHE A 580 -25.19 28.32 -6.61
CA PHE A 580 -24.02 28.33 -7.48
C PHE A 580 -23.46 26.91 -7.66
N GLY A 581 -23.56 26.10 -6.62
CA GLY A 581 -23.14 24.70 -6.57
C GLY A 581 -23.28 24.13 -5.17
N TYR A 582 -22.62 23.01 -4.91
CA TYR A 582 -22.67 22.31 -3.64
C TYR A 582 -21.28 21.85 -3.20
N LEU A 583 -20.98 21.98 -1.92
CA LEU A 583 -19.81 21.38 -1.27
C LEU A 583 -20.17 20.01 -0.70
N ASP A 584 -19.43 18.97 -1.07
CA ASP A 584 -19.35 17.74 -0.27
C ASP A 584 -18.39 17.99 0.90
N PRO A 585 -18.86 18.04 2.16
CA PRO A 585 -17.99 18.32 3.30
C PRO A 585 -17.10 17.11 3.67
N GLY A 586 -17.33 15.94 3.07
CA GLY A 586 -16.64 14.71 3.38
C GLY A 586 -16.80 14.32 4.85
N ARG A 587 -15.76 13.69 5.41
CA ARG A 587 -15.65 13.38 6.84
C ARG A 587 -14.57 14.24 7.48
N ASN A 588 -14.47 14.24 8.80
CA ASN A 588 -13.71 15.23 9.56
C ASN A 588 -12.18 15.05 9.58
N SER A 589 -11.60 14.06 8.90
CA SER A 589 -10.14 13.81 8.96
C SER A 589 -9.46 13.78 7.59
N PHE A 590 -8.13 13.91 7.58
CA PHE A 590 -7.32 13.80 6.35
C PHE A 590 -7.50 12.47 5.61
N GLN A 591 -7.79 11.36 6.32
CA GLN A 591 -8.14 10.08 5.70
C GLN A 591 -9.21 10.16 4.60
N HIS A 592 -10.10 11.14 4.73
CA HIS A 592 -11.26 11.32 3.87
C HIS A 592 -11.19 12.62 3.05
N GLN A 593 -10.00 13.20 2.96
CA GLN A 593 -9.77 14.48 2.29
C GLN A 593 -10.17 14.46 0.81
N ASN A 594 -10.03 13.31 0.15
CA ASN A 594 -10.39 13.12 -1.25
C ASN A 594 -11.91 13.18 -1.54
N LEU A 595 -12.75 13.09 -0.50
CA LEU A 595 -14.20 13.24 -0.63
C LEU A 595 -14.62 14.71 -0.67
N VAL A 596 -13.80 15.62 -0.13
CA VAL A 596 -14.13 17.06 -0.06
C VAL A 596 -13.98 17.68 -1.45
N HIS A 597 -15.09 18.05 -2.08
CA HIS A 597 -15.10 18.65 -3.42
C HIS A 597 -16.32 19.52 -3.65
N ILE A 598 -16.28 20.35 -4.70
CA ILE A 598 -17.42 21.16 -5.15
C ILE A 598 -17.98 20.54 -6.42
N SER A 599 -19.32 20.48 -6.52
CA SER A 599 -20.04 19.99 -7.71
C SER A 599 -21.28 20.84 -8.00
N VAL A 600 -21.80 20.72 -9.23
CA VAL A 600 -23.05 21.40 -9.62
C VAL A 600 -24.27 20.71 -8.99
N ILE A 601 -24.20 19.39 -8.79
CA ILE A 601 -25.33 18.56 -8.36
C ILE A 601 -25.24 18.23 -6.87
N ASP A 602 -26.38 18.27 -6.18
CA ASP A 602 -26.58 17.72 -4.84
C ASP A 602 -26.70 16.19 -4.91
N LYS A 603 -25.80 15.48 -4.22
CA LYS A 603 -25.82 14.01 -4.10
C LYS A 603 -26.16 13.51 -2.70
N SER A 604 -26.76 14.36 -1.85
CA SER A 604 -27.11 14.02 -0.47
C SER A 604 -27.98 12.77 -0.36
N GLN A 605 -28.92 12.57 -1.29
CA GLN A 605 -29.81 11.38 -1.28
C GLN A 605 -29.08 10.07 -1.62
N GLN A 606 -27.91 10.15 -2.26
CA GLN A 606 -27.10 8.99 -2.66
C GLN A 606 -25.90 8.77 -1.73
N SER A 607 -25.75 9.61 -0.71
CA SER A 607 -24.60 9.67 0.17
C SER A 607 -25.01 9.62 1.63
N HIS A 608 -24.07 9.25 2.51
CA HIS A 608 -24.25 9.33 3.95
C HIS A 608 -23.96 10.74 4.52
N VAL A 609 -23.66 11.72 3.65
CA VAL A 609 -23.37 13.11 4.03
C VAL A 609 -24.29 14.08 3.30
N LYS A 610 -24.69 15.15 4.00
CA LYS A 610 -25.50 16.24 3.45
C LYS A 610 -24.59 17.27 2.78
N TYR A 611 -24.77 17.44 1.48
CA TYR A 611 -24.08 18.46 0.70
C TYR A 611 -24.51 19.85 1.16
N PHE A 612 -23.58 20.78 1.16
CA PHE A 612 -23.81 22.14 1.61
C PHE A 612 -24.01 23.08 0.42
N PRO A 613 -25.17 23.75 0.28
CA PRO A 613 -25.43 24.66 -0.84
C PRO A 613 -24.52 25.90 -0.81
N ILE A 614 -23.97 26.24 -1.97
CA ILE A 614 -23.16 27.44 -2.17
C ILE A 614 -24.06 28.51 -2.80
N ILE A 615 -24.27 29.60 -2.08
CA ILE A 615 -25.00 30.79 -2.52
C ILE A 615 -24.15 32.03 -2.19
N ALA A 616 -24.59 33.21 -2.62
CA ALA A 616 -23.84 34.46 -2.38
C ALA A 616 -23.48 34.69 -0.91
N THR A 617 -24.39 34.40 0.03
CA THR A 617 -24.16 34.61 1.47
C THR A 617 -23.30 33.52 2.12
N THR A 618 -23.15 32.35 1.49
CA THR A 618 -22.37 31.23 2.05
C THR A 618 -21.03 30.99 1.35
N ILE A 619 -20.77 31.63 0.20
CA ILE A 619 -19.60 31.34 -0.64
C ILE A 619 -18.27 31.55 0.10
N LEU A 620 -18.14 32.59 0.94
CA LEU A 620 -16.91 32.82 1.71
C LEU A 620 -16.71 31.77 2.82
N LEU A 621 -17.78 31.38 3.51
CA LEU A 621 -17.72 30.33 4.53
C LEU A 621 -17.31 28.98 3.90
N VAL A 622 -17.91 28.64 2.77
CA VAL A 622 -17.57 27.44 1.99
C VAL A 622 -16.13 27.51 1.48
N SER A 623 -15.68 28.68 1.04
CA SER A 623 -14.30 28.89 0.58
C SER A 623 -13.29 28.61 1.67
N VAL A 624 -13.53 29.10 2.89
CA VAL A 624 -12.71 28.80 4.07
C VAL A 624 -12.71 27.29 4.32
N PHE A 625 -13.89 26.68 4.47
CA PHE A 625 -14.01 25.23 4.74
C PHE A 625 -13.27 24.38 3.70
N PHE A 626 -13.45 24.68 2.42
CA PHE A 626 -12.79 23.96 1.36
C PHE A 626 -11.27 24.14 1.40
N SER A 627 -10.80 25.37 1.62
CA SER A 627 -9.38 25.72 1.55
C SER A 627 -8.59 25.17 2.74
N ILE A 628 -9.10 25.28 3.97
CA ILE A 628 -8.44 24.70 5.15
C ILE A 628 -8.29 23.19 5.03
N ARG A 629 -9.22 22.53 4.33
CA ARG A 629 -9.17 21.10 4.07
C ARG A 629 -8.07 20.76 3.06
N HIS A 630 -7.87 21.57 2.02
CA HIS A 630 -7.00 21.23 0.88
C HIS A 630 -5.63 21.93 0.87
N CYS A 631 -5.43 23.01 1.64
CA CYS A 631 -4.16 23.76 1.65
C CYS A 631 -3.02 22.96 2.29
N ILE A 632 -3.32 22.02 3.19
CA ILE A 632 -2.35 21.09 3.79
C ILE A 632 -2.44 19.76 3.05
N LYS A 633 -1.31 19.26 2.56
CA LYS A 633 -1.24 17.97 1.87
C LYS A 633 -1.51 16.84 2.86
N ALA A 634 -2.40 15.92 2.50
CA ALA A 634 -2.57 14.67 3.23
C ALA A 634 -1.30 13.80 3.12
N THR A 635 -0.79 13.33 4.24
CA THR A 635 0.36 12.44 4.39
C THR A 635 -0.04 11.27 5.28
N TRP A 636 0.79 10.22 5.36
CA TRP A 636 0.56 9.13 6.31
C TRP A 636 0.59 9.62 7.76
N GLN A 637 1.33 10.68 8.08
CA GLN A 637 1.48 11.24 9.43
C GLN A 637 0.21 11.95 9.90
N ASN A 638 -0.41 12.75 9.03
CA ASN A 638 -1.61 13.51 9.36
C ASN A 638 -2.93 12.79 9.01
N ASP A 639 -2.88 11.57 8.47
CA ASP A 639 -4.04 10.76 8.06
C ASP A 639 -5.15 10.67 9.14
N ARG A 640 -4.78 10.76 10.43
CA ARG A 640 -5.70 10.72 11.57
C ARG A 640 -6.05 12.08 12.17
N ASP A 641 -5.42 13.16 11.75
CA ASP A 641 -5.71 14.49 12.27
C ASP A 641 -7.14 14.89 11.90
N GLN A 642 -7.85 15.41 12.91
CA GLN A 642 -9.25 15.80 12.79
C GLN A 642 -9.35 17.31 12.62
N PHE A 643 -10.27 17.74 11.77
CA PHE A 643 -10.66 19.13 11.60
C PHE A 643 -11.80 19.48 12.57
N TYR A 644 -11.60 20.54 13.32
CA TYR A 644 -12.51 20.99 14.37
C TYR A 644 -13.23 22.29 13.99
N ALA A 645 -14.29 22.60 14.72
CA ALA A 645 -14.83 23.95 14.76
C ALA A 645 -13.73 24.94 15.22
N PRO A 646 -13.75 26.18 14.72
CA PRO A 646 -12.76 27.19 15.10
C PRO A 646 -12.84 27.49 16.61
N TYR A 647 -11.79 28.09 17.16
CA TYR A 647 -11.77 28.49 18.57
C TYR A 647 -12.92 29.46 18.90
N ASP A 648 -13.14 30.42 18.01
CA ASP A 648 -14.19 31.44 18.07
C ASP A 648 -14.51 31.96 16.64
N ASP A 649 -15.29 33.03 16.56
CA ASP A 649 -15.69 33.64 15.29
C ASP A 649 -14.67 34.66 14.74
N ALA A 650 -13.46 34.79 15.30
CA ALA A 650 -12.47 35.79 14.86
C ALA A 650 -12.07 35.65 13.38
N PHE A 651 -12.05 34.43 12.85
CA PHE A 651 -11.76 34.18 11.43
C PHE A 651 -12.78 34.85 10.49
N GLN A 652 -13.99 35.15 10.98
CA GLN A 652 -15.02 35.84 10.20
C GLN A 652 -14.64 37.29 9.90
N ASP A 653 -13.74 37.89 10.68
CA ASP A 653 -13.32 39.28 10.53
C ASP A 653 -12.06 39.44 9.69
N ASP A 654 -11.37 38.32 9.43
CA ASP A 654 -10.19 38.25 8.58
C ASP A 654 -10.57 38.19 7.10
N SER A 655 -10.85 39.38 6.53
CA SER A 655 -11.21 39.52 5.12
C SER A 655 -10.11 39.03 4.17
N GLU A 656 -8.82 39.19 4.52
CA GLU A 656 -7.72 38.69 3.69
C GLU A 656 -7.72 37.16 3.62
N PHE A 657 -7.81 36.49 4.78
CA PHE A 657 -7.90 35.03 4.85
C PHE A 657 -9.11 34.48 4.08
N LYS A 658 -10.30 35.06 4.25
CA LYS A 658 -11.51 34.65 3.52
C LYS A 658 -11.35 34.81 2.00
N ASN A 659 -10.78 35.93 1.56
CA ASN A 659 -10.58 36.21 0.13
C ASN A 659 -9.49 35.31 -0.48
N ASN A 660 -8.42 35.03 0.27
CA ASN A 660 -7.40 34.06 -0.12
C ASN A 660 -8.00 32.66 -0.26
N CYS A 661 -8.85 32.25 0.70
CA CYS A 661 -9.58 30.99 0.61
C CYS A 661 -10.51 30.94 -0.61
N LEU A 662 -11.17 32.05 -0.97
CA LEU A 662 -12.00 32.12 -2.18
C LEU A 662 -11.15 31.90 -3.44
N ALA A 663 -10.04 32.63 -3.58
CA ALA A 663 -9.12 32.47 -4.70
C ALA A 663 -8.61 31.02 -4.81
N PHE A 664 -8.22 30.42 -3.68
CA PHE A 664 -7.77 29.03 -3.63
C PHE A 664 -8.87 28.06 -4.08
N MET A 665 -10.08 28.18 -3.53
CA MET A 665 -11.22 27.33 -3.86
C MET A 665 -11.56 27.36 -5.35
N LEU A 666 -11.57 28.55 -5.97
CA LEU A 666 -11.95 28.74 -7.37
C LEU A 666 -11.07 27.94 -8.33
N PHE A 667 -9.76 27.92 -8.11
CA PHE A 667 -8.79 27.31 -9.02
C PHE A 667 -8.25 25.95 -8.56
N HIS A 668 -8.62 25.48 -7.37
CA HIS A 668 -8.19 24.17 -6.87
C HIS A 668 -8.82 23.02 -7.66
N THR A 669 -8.08 21.92 -7.78
CA THR A 669 -8.49 20.76 -8.60
C THR A 669 -9.72 20.00 -8.10
N GLN A 670 -10.10 20.21 -6.84
CA GLN A 670 -11.32 19.64 -6.24
C GLN A 670 -12.55 20.54 -6.41
N ASN A 671 -12.42 21.69 -7.09
CA ASN A 671 -13.55 22.34 -7.72
C ASN A 671 -13.87 21.59 -9.02
N ARG A 672 -14.98 20.84 -9.01
CA ARG A 672 -15.40 19.96 -10.11
C ARG A 672 -16.68 20.47 -10.78
N ILE A 673 -16.95 21.76 -10.69
CA ILE A 673 -18.01 22.42 -11.47
C ILE A 673 -17.77 22.12 -12.95
N THR A 674 -18.81 21.76 -13.69
CA THR A 674 -18.72 21.45 -15.12
C THR A 674 -20.03 21.83 -15.80
N THR A 675 -19.96 22.40 -16.99
CA THR A 675 -21.16 22.74 -17.77
C THR A 675 -21.95 21.51 -18.22
N ALA A 676 -21.34 20.31 -18.18
CA ALA A 676 -22.03 19.06 -18.48
C ALA A 676 -23.11 18.70 -17.45
N GLN A 677 -23.10 19.32 -16.27
CA GLN A 677 -24.01 19.02 -15.16
C GLN A 677 -24.98 20.17 -14.83
N GLY A 678 -24.86 21.32 -15.50
CA GLY A 678 -25.72 22.48 -15.28
C GLY A 678 -25.00 23.81 -15.56
N ILE A 679 -25.61 24.91 -15.11
CA ILE A 679 -25.08 26.26 -15.31
C ILE A 679 -23.80 26.44 -14.47
N ASN A 680 -22.75 26.95 -15.10
CA ASN A 680 -21.53 27.34 -14.40
C ASN A 680 -21.68 28.76 -13.85
N HIS A 681 -21.75 28.88 -12.53
CA HIS A 681 -21.80 30.17 -11.82
C HIS A 681 -20.43 30.68 -11.35
N PHE A 682 -19.36 29.89 -11.55
CA PHE A 682 -18.02 30.09 -10.95
C PHE A 682 -16.99 30.69 -11.92
N ILE A 683 -17.41 31.46 -12.92
CA ILE A 683 -16.48 32.15 -13.84
C ILE A 683 -16.03 33.46 -13.17
N PRO A 684 -14.72 33.65 -12.88
CA PRO A 684 -14.25 34.81 -12.13
C PRO A 684 -13.77 35.99 -13.00
N PHE A 685 -13.84 35.86 -14.32
CA PHE A 685 -13.36 36.87 -15.28
C PHE A 685 -14.49 37.30 -16.20
N SER A 686 -14.52 38.56 -16.60
CA SER A 686 -15.51 39.05 -17.58
C SER A 686 -15.23 38.49 -18.98
N GLU A 687 -16.24 38.51 -19.84
CA GLU A 687 -16.09 38.13 -21.25
C GLU A 687 -14.99 38.94 -21.96
N THR A 688 -14.81 40.22 -21.60
CA THR A 688 -13.78 41.10 -22.17
C THR A 688 -12.38 40.76 -21.65
N GLU A 689 -12.23 40.42 -20.37
CA GLU A 689 -10.93 40.08 -19.79
C GLU A 689 -10.31 38.85 -20.44
N VAL A 690 -11.13 37.86 -20.80
CA VAL A 690 -10.67 36.59 -21.41
C VAL A 690 -11.00 36.47 -22.90
N ASN A 691 -11.54 37.53 -23.50
CA ASN A 691 -11.95 37.58 -24.92
C ASN A 691 -12.92 36.44 -25.32
N ALA A 692 -13.88 36.11 -24.46
CA ALA A 692 -14.95 35.16 -24.77
C ALA A 692 -15.75 35.62 -26.01
N LYS A 693 -16.23 34.66 -26.81
CA LYS A 693 -16.93 34.91 -28.08
C LYS A 693 -18.45 34.91 -27.97
N GLU A 694 -18.98 34.49 -26.83
CA GLU A 694 -20.42 34.47 -26.54
C GLU A 694 -20.63 34.95 -25.11
N ARG A 695 -21.86 35.38 -24.82
CA ARG A 695 -22.27 35.85 -23.49
C ARG A 695 -22.32 34.69 -22.48
N TYR A 696 -21.89 34.94 -21.24
CA TYR A 696 -22.08 33.96 -20.17
C TYR A 696 -23.55 33.78 -19.80
N SER A 697 -23.91 32.55 -19.46
CA SER A 697 -25.22 32.18 -18.92
C SER A 697 -25.40 32.64 -17.47
N SER A 698 -24.32 32.96 -16.75
CA SER A 698 -24.39 33.55 -15.42
C SER A 698 -23.19 34.46 -15.13
N HIS A 699 -23.47 35.60 -14.49
CA HIS A 699 -22.48 36.54 -13.97
C HIS A 699 -22.38 36.50 -12.43
N ALA A 700 -22.98 35.50 -11.78
CA ALA A 700 -23.17 35.49 -10.33
C ALA A 700 -21.87 35.67 -9.51
N LEU A 701 -20.78 34.95 -9.86
CA LEU A 701 -19.50 35.15 -9.18
C LEU A 701 -18.87 36.51 -9.52
N LEU A 702 -19.00 37.00 -10.75
CA LEU A 702 -18.48 38.32 -11.14
C LEU A 702 -19.15 39.44 -10.34
N ASP A 703 -20.47 39.41 -10.27
CA ASP A 703 -21.27 40.38 -9.52
C ASP A 703 -20.92 40.30 -8.02
N PHE A 704 -20.68 39.09 -7.50
CA PHE A 704 -20.19 38.90 -6.13
C PHE A 704 -18.82 39.56 -5.91
N LEU A 705 -17.85 39.32 -6.79
CA LEU A 705 -16.48 39.84 -6.68
C LEU A 705 -16.42 41.37 -6.74
N LYS A 706 -17.32 41.99 -7.53
CA LYS A 706 -17.44 43.45 -7.64
C LYS A 706 -18.16 44.10 -6.45
N GLY A 707 -18.75 43.31 -5.55
CA GLY A 707 -19.59 43.81 -4.45
C GLY A 707 -20.95 44.34 -4.92
N GLU A 708 -21.43 43.86 -6.08
CA GLU A 708 -22.71 44.28 -6.69
C GLU A 708 -23.91 43.45 -6.19
N ILE A 709 -23.67 42.34 -5.47
CA ILE A 709 -24.72 41.55 -4.83
C ILE A 709 -25.13 42.19 -3.49
N LYS A 710 -26.40 42.59 -3.38
CA LYS A 710 -26.99 43.09 -2.13
C LYS A 710 -27.30 41.93 -1.19
N GLU A 711 -26.70 41.90 0.01
CA GLU A 711 -27.20 41.01 1.07
C GLU A 711 -28.60 41.44 1.55
N PRO A 712 -29.48 40.50 1.95
CA PRO A 712 -30.76 40.81 2.58
C PRO A 712 -30.57 41.56 3.91
N LYS A 713 -31.64 42.19 4.42
CA LYS A 713 -31.62 42.95 5.69
C LYS A 713 -31.15 42.10 6.89
N LYS A 714 -30.64 42.79 7.94
CA LYS A 714 -29.94 42.31 9.17
C LYS A 714 -30.38 40.98 9.82
N SER A 715 -31.57 40.45 9.57
CA SER A 715 -32.04 39.19 10.16
C SER A 715 -31.54 37.93 9.45
N ASP A 716 -30.88 38.06 8.29
CA ASP A 716 -30.51 36.92 7.42
C ASP A 716 -29.01 36.85 7.05
N SER A 717 -28.15 37.70 7.63
CA SER A 717 -26.70 37.62 7.35
C SER A 717 -26.06 36.48 8.15
N LEU A 718 -25.31 35.63 7.46
CA LEU A 718 -24.62 34.47 8.01
C LEU A 718 -23.37 34.83 8.82
N PHE A 719 -22.91 36.08 8.71
CA PHE A 719 -21.77 36.62 9.45
C PHE A 719 -22.27 37.62 10.49
N LEU A 720 -21.69 37.59 11.69
CA LEU A 720 -22.15 38.40 12.83
C LEU A 720 -21.76 39.88 12.76
N ASN A 721 -21.16 40.34 11.65
CA ASN A 721 -20.50 41.65 11.62
C ASN A 721 -21.29 42.75 10.89
N ASP A 722 -21.41 43.89 11.58
CA ASP A 722 -22.39 44.96 11.36
C ASP A 722 -22.02 45.98 10.26
N LYS A 723 -20.98 45.72 9.45
CA LYS A 723 -20.46 46.69 8.46
C LYS A 723 -20.73 46.28 7.02
N LYS A 724 -21.81 46.84 6.49
CA LYS A 724 -22.13 46.88 5.05
C LYS A 724 -21.11 47.75 4.31
N GLU A 725 -20.31 47.18 3.45
CA GLU A 725 -19.63 47.94 2.40
C GLU A 725 -19.75 47.19 1.07
N ASN A 726 -20.48 47.77 0.12
CA ASN A 726 -20.49 47.36 -1.29
C ASN A 726 -19.17 47.80 -1.93
N LYS A 727 -18.07 47.14 -1.56
CA LYS A 727 -16.74 47.37 -2.13
C LYS A 727 -16.24 46.08 -2.79
N PRO A 728 -15.51 46.17 -3.91
CA PRO A 728 -14.84 45.02 -4.49
C PRO A 728 -13.95 44.31 -3.47
N LEU A 729 -13.88 42.99 -3.56
CA LEU A 729 -13.02 42.19 -2.69
C LEU A 729 -11.54 42.54 -2.93
N LYS A 730 -10.77 42.61 -1.84
CA LYS A 730 -9.31 42.83 -1.89
C LYS A 730 -8.58 41.50 -1.67
N PHE A 731 -7.70 41.16 -2.59
CA PHE A 731 -6.93 39.92 -2.57
C PHE A 731 -5.48 40.19 -2.16
N SER A 732 -4.85 39.24 -1.48
CA SER A 732 -3.41 39.31 -1.22
C SER A 732 -2.61 39.20 -2.52
N PRO A 733 -1.33 39.61 -2.54
CA PRO A 733 -0.48 39.45 -3.73
C PRO A 733 -0.42 38.01 -4.25
N SER A 734 -0.45 37.01 -3.37
CA SER A 734 -0.44 35.59 -3.76
C SER A 734 -1.78 35.18 -4.39
N ALA A 735 -2.90 35.63 -3.83
CA ALA A 735 -4.21 35.39 -4.41
C ALA A 735 -4.37 36.08 -5.78
N SER A 736 -3.86 37.30 -5.93
CA SER A 736 -3.81 37.99 -7.23
C SER A 736 -3.02 37.20 -8.28
N ARG A 737 -1.85 36.64 -7.93
CA ARG A 737 -1.08 35.78 -8.85
C ARG A 737 -1.87 34.54 -9.30
N VAL A 738 -2.69 33.96 -8.42
CA VAL A 738 -3.57 32.83 -8.76
C VAL A 738 -4.65 33.26 -9.78
N PHE A 739 -5.29 34.41 -9.57
CA PHE A 739 -6.23 34.96 -10.56
C PHE A 739 -5.55 35.26 -11.89
N ASP A 740 -4.34 35.83 -11.88
CA ASP A 740 -3.59 36.13 -13.09
C ASP A 740 -3.26 34.86 -13.89
N ALA A 741 -2.71 33.84 -13.23
CA ALA A 741 -2.43 32.55 -13.85
C ALA A 741 -3.70 31.86 -14.37
N GLY A 742 -4.79 31.92 -13.61
CA GLY A 742 -6.10 31.43 -14.02
C GLY A 742 -6.63 32.15 -15.26
N ARG A 743 -6.49 33.48 -15.32
CA ARG A 743 -6.97 34.31 -16.42
C ARG A 743 -6.27 33.97 -17.72
N GLU A 744 -4.96 33.72 -17.68
CA GLU A 744 -4.20 33.31 -18.87
C GLU A 744 -4.66 31.94 -19.41
N ILE A 745 -5.04 31.00 -18.54
CA ILE A 745 -5.63 29.72 -18.96
C ILE A 745 -6.97 29.94 -19.67
N TYR A 746 -7.84 30.78 -19.12
CA TYR A 746 -9.13 31.10 -19.73
C TYR A 746 -8.97 31.83 -21.06
N ARG A 747 -8.08 32.82 -21.13
CA ARG A 747 -7.70 33.51 -22.38
C ARG A 747 -7.25 32.52 -23.44
N TYR A 748 -6.36 31.61 -23.06
CA TYR A 748 -5.83 30.63 -23.99
C TYR A 748 -6.91 29.66 -24.47
N TYR A 749 -7.78 29.19 -23.58
CA TYR A 749 -8.93 28.36 -23.95
C TYR A 749 -9.82 29.05 -25.00
N HIS A 750 -10.25 30.29 -24.75
CA HIS A 750 -11.12 31.02 -25.69
C HIS A 750 -10.40 31.37 -27.01
N TYR A 751 -9.09 31.58 -26.98
CA TYR A 751 -8.28 31.77 -28.19
C TYR A 751 -8.18 30.48 -29.01
N TYR A 752 -7.83 29.36 -28.38
CA TYR A 752 -7.61 28.07 -29.03
C TYR A 752 -8.91 27.47 -29.57
N HIS A 753 -9.99 27.50 -28.78
CA HIS A 753 -11.29 26.97 -29.18
C HIS A 753 -11.88 27.72 -30.40
N LYS A 754 -11.48 28.99 -30.60
CA LYS A 754 -11.81 29.76 -31.81
C LYS A 754 -11.19 29.15 -33.08
N GLN A 755 -10.06 28.48 -32.97
CA GLN A 755 -9.38 27.89 -34.13
C GLN A 755 -9.91 26.50 -34.48
N ASP A 756 -10.65 25.86 -33.57
CA ASP A 756 -11.13 24.47 -33.68
C ASP A 756 -12.67 24.34 -33.78
N PHE A 757 -13.38 25.41 -34.20
CA PHE A 757 -14.84 25.42 -34.39
C PHE A 757 -15.35 24.29 -35.29
N ALA A 758 -14.51 23.78 -36.20
CA ALA A 758 -14.87 22.71 -37.11
C ALA A 758 -15.07 21.34 -36.42
N ASN A 759 -14.44 21.11 -35.26
CA ASN A 759 -14.45 19.80 -34.60
C ASN A 759 -15.18 19.76 -33.27
N ARG A 760 -15.40 20.92 -32.61
CA ARG A 760 -16.04 20.99 -31.28
C ARG A 760 -16.94 22.22 -31.14
N PRO A 761 -18.12 22.11 -30.51
CA PRO A 761 -18.99 23.26 -30.24
C PRO A 761 -18.35 24.18 -29.20
N TYR A 762 -18.33 25.48 -29.48
CA TYR A 762 -17.77 26.48 -28.58
C TYR A 762 -18.57 26.63 -27.30
N ASN A 763 -17.88 26.60 -26.17
CA ASN A 763 -18.48 26.75 -24.84
C ASN A 763 -17.93 28.00 -24.15
N ALA A 764 -18.66 29.11 -24.21
CA ALA A 764 -18.31 30.31 -23.45
C ALA A 764 -18.34 30.09 -21.93
N ASN A 765 -19.15 29.14 -21.44
CA ASN A 765 -19.39 28.95 -20.01
C ASN A 765 -18.42 27.97 -19.35
N ALA A 766 -17.33 27.58 -20.04
CA ALA A 766 -16.41 26.57 -19.56
C ALA A 766 -15.85 26.92 -18.16
N SER A 767 -15.92 25.95 -17.24
CA SER A 767 -15.21 26.01 -15.97
C SER A 767 -13.74 25.62 -16.15
N LEU A 768 -12.89 25.85 -15.15
CA LEU A 768 -11.53 25.33 -15.15
C LEU A 768 -11.50 23.79 -15.32
N TYR A 769 -12.49 23.07 -14.76
CA TYR A 769 -12.61 21.62 -14.94
C TYR A 769 -12.87 21.25 -16.41
N ASP A 770 -13.78 21.97 -17.08
CA ASP A 770 -14.08 21.76 -18.51
C ASP A 770 -12.87 22.09 -19.38
N ILE A 771 -12.14 23.17 -19.06
CA ILE A 771 -10.89 23.54 -19.76
C ILE A 771 -9.83 22.45 -19.59
N LYS A 772 -9.68 21.90 -18.38
CA LYS A 772 -8.76 20.77 -18.14
C LYS A 772 -9.18 19.54 -18.96
N GLU A 773 -10.46 19.22 -18.99
CA GLU A 773 -10.97 18.12 -19.82
C GLU A 773 -10.70 18.33 -21.30
N PHE A 774 -10.86 19.55 -21.80
CA PHE A 774 -10.60 19.91 -23.19
C PHE A 774 -9.15 19.60 -23.62
N PHE A 775 -8.16 19.98 -22.80
CA PHE A 775 -6.74 19.83 -23.11
C PHE A 775 -6.14 18.48 -22.67
N GLN A 776 -6.62 17.89 -21.57
CA GLN A 776 -6.06 16.66 -20.98
C GLN A 776 -6.79 15.40 -21.45
N GLY A 777 -8.08 15.52 -21.79
CA GLY A 777 -8.95 14.38 -22.11
C GLY A 777 -9.19 13.44 -20.92
N ARG A 778 -9.82 12.31 -21.20
CA ARG A 778 -10.10 11.25 -20.23
C ARG A 778 -9.35 9.97 -20.57
N ASN A 779 -9.13 9.11 -19.56
CA ASN A 779 -8.60 7.77 -19.76
C ASN A 779 -9.71 6.78 -20.15
N ALA A 780 -9.36 5.52 -20.41
CA ALA A 780 -10.30 4.46 -20.80
C ALA A 780 -11.40 4.19 -19.75
N GLN A 781 -11.17 4.54 -18.49
CA GLN A 781 -12.14 4.43 -17.39
C GLN A 781 -12.97 5.72 -17.20
N GLY A 782 -12.88 6.68 -18.12
CA GLY A 782 -13.61 7.95 -18.06
C GLY A 782 -13.09 8.94 -17.01
N LYS A 783 -11.93 8.71 -16.39
CA LYS A 783 -11.31 9.64 -15.44
C LYS A 783 -10.50 10.69 -16.19
N LEU A 784 -10.56 11.95 -15.76
CA LEU A 784 -9.70 13.02 -16.26
C LEU A 784 -8.22 12.60 -16.20
N ASN A 785 -7.50 12.78 -17.31
CA ASN A 785 -6.08 12.48 -17.37
C ASN A 785 -5.25 13.42 -16.49
N SER A 786 -4.00 13.07 -16.22
CA SER A 786 -3.06 13.99 -15.56
C SER A 786 -2.61 15.09 -16.54
N PRO A 787 -2.19 16.27 -16.03
CA PRO A 787 -1.66 17.35 -16.88
C PRO A 787 -0.49 16.91 -17.78
N ALA A 788 0.33 15.97 -17.31
CA ALA A 788 1.45 15.41 -18.07
C ALA A 788 1.02 14.74 -19.39
N LYS A 789 -0.23 14.28 -19.49
CA LYS A 789 -0.80 13.66 -20.70
C LYS A 789 -1.42 14.64 -21.68
N ALA A 790 -1.53 15.93 -21.34
CA ALA A 790 -1.96 16.94 -22.30
C ALA A 790 -1.00 16.94 -23.50
N LYS A 791 -1.50 17.21 -24.71
CA LYS A 791 -0.65 17.34 -25.90
C LYS A 791 -0.14 18.76 -26.12
N ASP A 792 -0.89 19.73 -25.61
CA ASP A 792 -0.60 21.15 -25.76
C ASP A 792 0.44 21.60 -24.70
N GLU A 793 1.66 21.90 -25.16
CA GLU A 793 2.77 22.30 -24.30
C GLU A 793 2.57 23.68 -23.67
N TYR A 794 1.91 24.61 -24.37
CA TYR A 794 1.67 25.96 -23.83
C TYR A 794 0.63 25.91 -22.71
N TYR A 795 -0.44 25.13 -22.89
CA TYR A 795 -1.39 24.84 -21.82
C TYR A 795 -0.71 24.19 -20.61
N LYS A 796 0.21 23.24 -20.80
CA LYS A 796 0.97 22.64 -19.69
C LYS A 796 1.72 23.69 -18.90
N GLN A 797 2.40 24.61 -19.58
CA GLN A 797 3.12 25.71 -18.95
C GLN A 797 2.18 26.62 -18.15
N LEU A 798 1.07 27.05 -18.75
CA LEU A 798 0.07 27.90 -18.05
C LEU A 798 -0.51 27.19 -16.82
N TYR A 799 -0.82 25.89 -16.94
CA TYR A 799 -1.35 25.12 -15.83
C TYR A 799 -0.29 24.89 -14.74
N ALA A 800 0.97 24.69 -15.09
CA ALA A 800 2.07 24.62 -14.13
C ALA A 800 2.22 25.93 -13.33
N ASN A 801 2.17 27.08 -14.01
CA ASN A 801 2.19 28.40 -13.36
C ASN A 801 1.02 28.55 -12.37
N LEU A 802 -0.18 28.10 -12.73
CA LEU A 802 -1.32 28.09 -11.81
C LEU A 802 -1.08 27.17 -10.61
N GLN A 803 -0.51 25.98 -10.81
CA GLN A 803 -0.19 25.07 -9.70
C GLN A 803 0.83 25.68 -8.75
N ASP A 804 1.85 26.37 -9.24
CA ASP A 804 2.85 27.02 -8.40
C ASP A 804 2.27 28.21 -7.64
N ALA A 805 1.46 29.05 -8.28
CA ALA A 805 0.74 30.12 -7.60
C ALA A 805 -0.20 29.58 -6.50
N LEU A 806 -0.89 28.45 -6.74
CA LEU A 806 -1.72 27.79 -5.74
C LEU A 806 -0.91 27.23 -4.56
N LYS A 807 0.31 26.71 -4.80
CA LYS A 807 1.19 26.25 -3.70
C LYS A 807 1.62 27.41 -2.82
N ASP A 808 1.96 28.55 -3.40
CA ASP A 808 2.35 29.74 -2.62
C ASP A 808 1.17 30.29 -1.83
N LEU A 809 -0.02 30.38 -2.43
CA LEU A 809 -1.24 30.77 -1.73
C LEU A 809 -1.59 29.79 -0.60
N ALA A 810 -1.40 28.48 -0.81
CA ALA A 810 -1.63 27.48 0.23
C ALA A 810 -0.71 27.70 1.45
N LYS A 811 0.58 28.03 1.24
CA LYS A 811 1.51 28.35 2.34
C LYS A 811 1.06 29.56 3.16
N GLU A 812 0.38 30.53 2.53
CA GLU A 812 -0.18 31.70 3.20
C GLU A 812 -1.43 31.37 4.03
N ILE A 813 -2.27 30.43 3.54
CA ILE A 813 -3.48 29.96 4.24
C ILE A 813 -3.13 29.03 5.42
N GLN A 814 -2.08 28.22 5.31
CA GLN A 814 -1.73 27.16 6.27
C GLN A 814 -1.61 27.63 7.73
N PRO A 815 -0.87 28.71 8.07
CA PRO A 815 -0.75 29.18 9.45
C PRO A 815 -2.12 29.55 10.06
N LYS A 816 -3.02 30.14 9.27
CA LYS A 816 -4.37 30.51 9.71
C LYS A 816 -5.23 29.30 10.09
N VAL A 817 -4.97 28.13 9.52
CA VAL A 817 -5.68 26.89 9.89
C VAL A 817 -5.44 26.53 11.35
N TYR A 818 -4.22 26.70 11.84
CA TYR A 818 -3.85 26.45 13.23
C TYR A 818 -4.21 27.63 14.14
N GLU A 819 -3.98 28.87 13.69
CA GLU A 819 -4.33 30.10 14.42
C GLU A 819 -5.81 30.10 14.84
N TYR A 820 -6.72 29.77 13.91
CA TYR A 820 -8.15 29.73 14.19
C TYR A 820 -8.64 28.38 14.77
N GLY A 821 -7.76 27.40 14.96
CA GLY A 821 -8.07 26.13 15.64
C GLY A 821 -8.81 25.09 14.79
N PHE A 822 -8.86 25.28 13.46
CA PHE A 822 -9.42 24.31 12.52
C PHE A 822 -8.62 23.00 12.51
N LEU A 823 -7.29 23.10 12.70
CA LEU A 823 -6.42 22.02 13.14
C LEU A 823 -5.75 22.42 14.45
N ARG A 824 -5.29 21.44 15.21
CA ARG A 824 -4.63 21.64 16.51
C ARG A 824 -3.32 20.87 16.53
N GLU A 825 -2.31 21.48 17.13
CA GLU A 825 -0.98 20.89 17.32
C GLU A 825 -0.94 19.78 18.38
#